data_AF-A0A4V0HYS4-F1
#
_entry.id   AF-A0A4V0HYS4-F1
#
_cell.length_a   1.000
_cell.length_b   1.000
_cell.length_c   1.000
_cell.angle_alpha   90.00
_cell.angle_beta   90.00
_cell.angle_gamma   90.00
#
_symmetry.space_group_name_H-M   'P 1'
#
loop_
_entity.id
_entity.type
_entity.pdbx_description
1 polymer ?
#
loop_
_entity_poly.entity_id
_entity_poly.type
_entity_poly.pdbx_seq_one_letter_code
_entity_poly.pdbx_strand_id
1 'polypeptide(L)'
;MPPALPLIVFCHLRWDFVFQRPQHLMSRFARTRPVLFVEEPVRDAAEPHWELRDAAPGVTVCRPHTPAESPGFAGDQFQHLRPLLADLIRDRAAGGYDVWFYTPMALPVARDLTPRAVVYDCMDELSAFKFAPPELLAREQQLLDLADVVFTGGPSLYRAKKDRHPNCHCFPSSVDAAHFGTAAGPLAEPPSQAGIPHPRLGFFGVIDERFDRDLLAAAAAARTDWQYVMVGPVVKVAPEELPRAANIHYLGQQQYADLPAFLAGWDVALLPFARNDSTKYISPTKTLEYMAAGKPIVSTPIADVADPYGTIVGLAGTPDQFVAACERALAESAGERAERLKAYRDVLSRTSWDSTAAAMAEALDRVAANGTRGPDAAGAAPHRVVVIGAGPTGLSAAYHLGGDALLLEANDRVGGWCRSIVDNGFTFDFAGHIMFSNDPYVHEMYRLLLGDNVHWQDREAWIYSKSVYTRYPFQGALYGLPAEVIKECIIGAIEARFGTSAKKPEPKPAGPALNGNGHANGNGRAAASGLANRLPLNGNGHTRAACNGVPGADPKDAAVSDCCGDGVAESTVPLAAANGSNGVTKSDEPRNFEEFIYKVWGAGIAKHFAVPYNQKIWAVPLSDMETSWLGGRVPMPDLGEMIEGALSPTPRPLGPNARFGYPLRGGFQALMDGFLPHLGDRLRLNTRVRSVSPSRKVVVTTDGEEVPYEQLVSTMPLPVLIRCMGDEVPDEVKRAAEGLRFTSVRCVNIGVGREKLTEKHWIYYPEDTVFHRVFVQGNASPHCNPPGGFGITCEITYGPLKPLPCDGDALVQRCVDECVKVGLFDAADPVLAANQVDMPYAYVVYDHARPGNVATIRQWLAARGIHLAGRYSEWEYYNSDHAFLAGKKVADAVRAALAGRGAVATI
;
A
#
# COMPACT_ATOMS: atom_id res chain seq x y z
N MET A 1 18.28 41.03 -21.96
CA MET A 1 17.65 39.78 -21.49
C MET A 1 16.22 39.78 -22.01
N PRO A 2 15.65 38.64 -22.42
CA PRO A 2 14.20 38.58 -22.65
C PRO A 2 13.47 39.02 -21.36
N PRO A 3 12.31 39.68 -21.48
CA PRO A 3 11.52 40.05 -20.30
C PRO A 3 11.19 38.80 -19.50
N ALA A 4 11.39 38.85 -18.18
CA ALA A 4 11.09 37.72 -17.31
C ALA A 4 9.59 37.45 -17.31
N LEU A 5 9.20 36.18 -17.42
CA LEU A 5 7.80 35.77 -17.51
C LEU A 5 7.03 36.11 -16.22
N PRO A 6 5.74 36.45 -16.32
CA PRO A 6 4.89 36.66 -15.16
C PRO A 6 4.87 35.45 -14.20
N LEU A 7 4.73 35.75 -12.90
CA LEU A 7 4.53 34.76 -11.85
C LEU A 7 3.08 34.81 -11.36
N ILE A 8 2.35 33.70 -11.48
CA ILE A 8 0.97 33.57 -10.97
C ILE A 8 1.02 32.91 -9.59
N VAL A 9 0.55 33.61 -8.57
CA VAL A 9 0.69 33.20 -7.17
C VAL A 9 -0.68 32.90 -6.58
N PHE A 10 -0.95 31.67 -6.17
CA PHE A 10 -2.16 31.29 -5.45
C PHE A 10 -1.94 31.38 -3.95
N CYS A 11 -2.67 32.26 -3.28
CA CYS A 11 -2.52 32.48 -1.84
C CYS A 11 -3.84 32.44 -1.08
N HIS A 12 -3.83 31.74 0.06
CA HIS A 12 -4.95 31.73 1.01
C HIS A 12 -4.96 32.98 1.91
N LEU A 13 -3.90 33.81 1.88
CA LEU A 13 -3.77 35.03 2.65
C LEU A 13 -4.08 36.24 1.77
N ARG A 14 -4.87 37.18 2.32
CA ARG A 14 -5.14 38.47 1.68
C ARG A 14 -3.90 39.36 1.76
N TRP A 15 -3.64 40.11 0.69
CA TRP A 15 -2.50 41.02 0.60
C TRP A 15 -2.50 42.07 1.72
N ASP A 16 -3.67 42.66 2.01
CA ASP A 16 -3.86 43.72 3.01
C ASP A 16 -4.07 43.21 4.45
N PHE A 17 -3.94 41.90 4.68
CA PHE A 17 -3.99 41.36 6.03
C PHE A 17 -2.67 41.62 6.76
N VAL A 18 -2.18 40.68 7.58
CA VAL A 18 -0.88 40.82 8.23
C VAL A 18 0.24 40.66 7.20
N PHE A 19 1.10 41.68 7.11
CA PHE A 19 2.27 41.68 6.24
C PHE A 19 3.28 40.62 6.71
N GLN A 20 3.57 39.65 5.86
CA GLN A 20 4.40 38.49 6.21
C GLN A 20 5.12 37.93 4.97
N ARG A 21 5.56 36.67 5.04
CA ARG A 21 6.40 36.02 4.01
C ARG A 21 5.92 36.24 2.55
N PRO A 22 4.63 36.03 2.19
CA PRO A 22 4.17 36.26 0.82
C PRO A 22 4.42 37.68 0.33
N GLN A 23 4.10 38.70 1.13
CA GLN A 23 4.30 40.10 0.75
C GLN A 23 5.79 40.44 0.61
N HIS A 24 6.64 39.94 1.51
CA HIS A 24 8.09 40.15 1.46
C HIS A 24 8.72 39.53 0.21
N LEU A 25 8.34 38.31 -0.14
CA LEU A 25 8.89 37.59 -1.29
C LEU A 25 8.32 38.16 -2.59
N MET A 26 7.01 38.28 -2.71
CA MET A 26 6.35 38.68 -3.95
C MET A 26 6.69 40.12 -4.35
N SER A 27 6.85 41.05 -3.40
CA SER A 27 7.32 42.41 -3.69
C SER A 27 8.77 42.45 -4.21
N ARG A 28 9.60 41.43 -3.91
CA ARG A 28 10.98 41.33 -4.39
C ARG A 28 11.06 40.65 -5.75
N PHE A 29 10.28 39.60 -5.96
CA PHE A 29 10.11 39.00 -7.29
C PHE A 29 9.56 40.02 -8.29
N ALA A 30 8.64 40.88 -7.86
CA ALA A 30 8.05 41.96 -8.65
C ALA A 30 9.07 42.97 -9.22
N ARG A 31 10.28 43.05 -8.66
CA ARG A 31 11.35 43.93 -9.17
C ARG A 31 11.92 43.45 -10.51
N THR A 32 11.79 42.16 -10.82
CA THR A 32 12.38 41.56 -12.03
C THR A 32 11.34 40.97 -12.97
N ARG A 33 10.15 40.61 -12.49
CA ARG A 33 9.05 40.04 -13.28
C ARG A 33 7.68 40.48 -12.78
N PRO A 34 6.64 40.59 -13.61
CA PRO A 34 5.28 40.86 -13.14
C PRO A 34 4.77 39.75 -12.19
N VAL A 35 4.07 40.12 -11.13
CA VAL A 35 3.44 39.18 -10.19
C VAL A 35 1.93 39.35 -10.21
N LEU A 36 1.21 38.28 -10.53
CA LEU A 36 -0.25 38.19 -10.44
C LEU A 36 -0.62 37.41 -9.18
N PHE A 37 -1.00 38.12 -8.12
CA PHE A 37 -1.27 37.55 -6.79
C PHE A 37 -2.75 37.22 -6.65
N VAL A 38 -3.10 35.95 -6.88
CA VAL A 38 -4.48 35.44 -6.82
C VAL A 38 -4.86 35.12 -5.37
N GLU A 39 -5.78 35.91 -4.83
CA GLU A 39 -6.38 35.69 -3.51
C GLU A 39 -7.55 34.71 -3.57
N GLU A 40 -8.04 34.31 -2.39
CA GLU A 40 -9.29 33.56 -2.28
C GLU A 40 -10.50 34.32 -2.87
N PRO A 41 -11.54 33.63 -3.34
CA PRO A 41 -12.76 34.28 -3.82
C PRO A 41 -13.49 35.06 -2.73
N VAL A 42 -14.24 36.10 -3.13
CA VAL A 42 -15.22 36.80 -2.29
C VAL A 42 -16.60 36.54 -2.83
N ARG A 43 -17.54 36.30 -1.91
CA ARG A 43 -18.95 36.06 -2.24
C ARG A 43 -19.76 37.35 -2.08
N ASP A 44 -19.88 38.10 -3.16
CA ASP A 44 -20.67 39.34 -3.20
C ASP A 44 -21.22 39.68 -4.59
N ALA A 45 -21.04 38.79 -5.57
CA ALA A 45 -21.36 39.04 -6.97
C ALA A 45 -22.30 37.98 -7.55
N ALA A 46 -23.27 38.41 -8.36
CA ALA A 46 -24.14 37.51 -9.11
C ALA A 46 -23.41 36.84 -10.29
N GLU A 47 -22.47 37.57 -10.91
CA GLU A 47 -21.67 37.10 -12.04
C GLU A 47 -20.17 37.11 -11.67
N PRO A 48 -19.40 36.06 -12.03
CA PRO A 48 -17.97 35.99 -11.73
C PRO A 48 -17.17 37.11 -12.41
N HIS A 49 -16.35 37.83 -11.65
CA HIS A 49 -15.43 38.84 -12.21
C HIS A 49 -14.17 39.03 -11.36
N TRP A 50 -13.18 39.74 -11.89
CA TRP A 50 -11.96 40.11 -11.17
C TRP A 50 -12.06 41.53 -10.58
N GLU A 51 -11.73 41.69 -9.30
CA GLU A 51 -11.18 42.94 -8.76
C GLU A 51 -9.66 42.89 -8.93
N LEU A 52 -9.12 43.76 -9.80
CA LEU A 52 -7.69 43.88 -10.04
C LEU A 52 -7.16 45.18 -9.43
N ARG A 53 -6.11 45.07 -8.60
CA ARG A 53 -5.51 46.24 -7.94
C ARG A 53 -3.99 46.12 -7.87
N ASP A 54 -3.31 47.17 -8.27
CA ASP A 54 -1.85 47.27 -8.10
C ASP A 54 -1.53 47.61 -6.64
N ALA A 55 -1.04 46.61 -5.91
CA ALA A 55 -0.84 46.71 -4.46
C ALA A 55 0.60 47.07 -4.07
N ALA A 56 1.56 46.84 -4.98
CA ALA A 56 2.94 47.27 -4.89
C ALA A 56 3.53 47.37 -6.31
N PRO A 57 4.67 48.07 -6.51
CA PRO A 57 5.32 48.12 -7.82
C PRO A 57 5.57 46.70 -8.38
N GLY A 58 4.93 46.38 -9.50
CA GLY A 58 5.02 45.07 -10.17
C GLY A 58 4.15 43.95 -9.58
N VAL A 59 3.35 44.21 -8.55
CA VAL A 59 2.38 43.25 -7.98
C VAL A 59 0.95 43.72 -8.25
N THR A 60 0.22 42.93 -9.04
CA THR A 60 -1.22 43.09 -9.22
C THR A 60 -1.92 42.02 -8.39
N VAL A 61 -2.72 42.44 -7.41
CA VAL A 61 -3.60 41.56 -6.65
C VAL A 61 -4.84 41.27 -7.51
N CYS A 62 -5.15 39.99 -7.66
CA CYS A 62 -6.27 39.47 -8.43
C CYS A 62 -7.24 38.80 -7.47
N ARG A 63 -8.33 39.51 -7.12
CA ARG A 63 -9.36 38.98 -6.24
C ARG A 63 -10.57 38.55 -7.07
N PRO A 64 -10.94 37.26 -7.07
CA PRO A 64 -12.13 36.82 -7.77
C PRO A 64 -13.38 37.11 -6.92
N HIS A 65 -14.41 37.64 -7.54
CA HIS A 65 -15.74 37.79 -6.96
C HIS A 65 -16.64 36.75 -7.62
N THR A 66 -17.29 35.88 -6.83
CA THR A 66 -18.06 34.73 -7.35
C THR A 66 -19.40 34.57 -6.64
N PRO A 67 -20.40 33.91 -7.27
CA PRO A 67 -21.69 33.64 -6.62
C PRO A 67 -21.66 32.42 -5.68
N ALA A 68 -20.54 31.69 -5.61
CA ALA A 68 -20.43 30.44 -4.87
C ALA A 68 -20.53 30.66 -3.34
N GLU A 69 -21.18 29.70 -2.66
CA GLU A 69 -21.44 29.77 -1.22
C GLU A 69 -20.19 29.50 -0.39
N SER A 70 -19.34 28.58 -0.84
CA SER A 70 -18.21 28.08 -0.07
C SER A 70 -17.02 29.06 -0.08
N PRO A 71 -16.30 29.24 1.04
CA PRO A 71 -15.13 30.12 1.09
C PRO A 71 -13.89 29.47 0.44
N GLY A 72 -12.87 30.28 0.18
CA GLY A 72 -11.56 29.80 -0.27
C GLY A 72 -11.59 29.08 -1.62
N PHE A 73 -10.65 28.15 -1.84
CA PHE A 73 -10.58 27.34 -3.05
C PHE A 73 -11.37 26.02 -2.91
N ALA A 74 -12.66 26.15 -2.63
CA ALA A 74 -13.62 25.05 -2.51
C ALA A 74 -14.13 24.54 -3.87
N GLY A 75 -14.78 23.37 -3.90
CA GLY A 75 -15.15 22.68 -5.14
C GLY A 75 -16.12 23.44 -6.06
N ASP A 76 -17.11 24.12 -5.48
CA ASP A 76 -18.10 24.93 -6.19
C ASP A 76 -17.50 26.19 -6.84
N GLN A 77 -16.36 26.68 -6.34
CA GLN A 77 -15.64 27.83 -6.88
C GLN A 77 -15.00 27.54 -8.24
N PHE A 78 -14.60 26.29 -8.51
CA PHE A 78 -13.73 25.96 -9.65
C PHE A 78 -14.37 26.26 -11.01
N GLN A 79 -15.68 26.07 -11.15
CA GLN A 79 -16.41 26.38 -12.38
C GLN A 79 -16.39 27.88 -12.73
N HIS A 80 -16.26 28.74 -11.71
CA HIS A 80 -16.18 30.19 -11.87
C HIS A 80 -14.74 30.67 -12.03
N LEU A 81 -13.81 30.06 -11.30
CA LEU A 81 -12.40 30.46 -11.31
C LEU A 81 -11.66 30.05 -12.58
N ARG A 82 -11.99 28.89 -13.18
CA ARG A 82 -11.31 28.42 -14.40
C ARG A 82 -11.46 29.38 -15.58
N PRO A 83 -12.66 29.84 -15.97
CA PRO A 83 -12.81 30.83 -17.04
C PRO A 83 -12.10 32.15 -16.73
N LEU A 84 -12.27 32.67 -15.50
CA LEU A 84 -11.63 33.90 -15.05
C LEU A 84 -10.10 33.82 -15.16
N LEU A 85 -9.52 32.69 -14.77
CA LEU A 85 -8.07 32.47 -14.83
C LEU A 85 -7.58 32.33 -16.27
N ALA A 86 -8.33 31.65 -17.14
CA ALA A 86 -8.01 31.57 -18.57
C ALA A 86 -7.98 32.97 -19.22
N ASP A 87 -8.94 33.83 -18.86
CA ASP A 87 -8.98 35.22 -19.32
C ASP A 87 -7.80 36.03 -18.80
N LEU A 88 -7.49 35.92 -17.51
CA LEU A 88 -6.35 36.60 -16.90
C LEU A 88 -5.01 36.19 -17.56
N ILE A 89 -4.84 34.90 -17.85
CA ILE A 89 -3.65 34.38 -18.50
C ILE A 89 -3.54 34.87 -19.93
N ARG A 90 -4.63 34.81 -20.69
CA ARG A 90 -4.67 35.31 -22.07
C ARG A 90 -4.31 36.80 -22.14
N ASP A 91 -4.78 37.59 -21.19
CA ASP A 91 -4.58 39.05 -21.21
C ASP A 91 -3.22 39.47 -20.66
N ARG A 92 -2.67 38.77 -19.66
CA ARG A 92 -1.49 39.22 -18.90
C ARG A 92 -0.31 38.25 -18.89
N ALA A 93 -0.46 37.04 -19.41
CA ALA A 93 0.56 35.99 -19.35
C ALA A 93 0.62 35.08 -20.60
N ALA A 94 0.09 35.52 -21.75
CA ALA A 94 0.04 34.71 -22.98
C ALA A 94 1.42 34.27 -23.51
N GLY A 95 2.49 35.00 -23.16
CA GLY A 95 3.87 34.67 -23.52
C GLY A 95 4.52 33.57 -22.68
N GLY A 96 3.79 32.97 -21.72
CA GLY A 96 4.28 31.99 -20.76
C GLY A 96 4.31 32.54 -19.33
N TYR A 97 4.32 31.64 -18.35
CA TYR A 97 4.28 32.00 -16.93
C TYR A 97 4.82 30.86 -16.06
N ASP A 98 5.23 31.22 -14.84
CA ASP A 98 5.49 30.28 -13.75
C ASP A 98 4.34 30.36 -12.74
N VAL A 99 4.09 29.29 -11.98
CA VAL A 99 3.04 29.24 -10.96
C VAL A 99 3.65 29.01 -9.58
N TRP A 100 3.11 29.71 -8.58
CA TRP A 100 3.54 29.63 -7.18
C TRP A 100 2.36 29.36 -6.26
N PHE A 101 2.48 28.36 -5.40
CA PHE A 101 1.45 28.00 -4.44
C PHE A 101 1.87 28.30 -3.00
N TYR A 102 1.02 29.03 -2.29
CA TYR A 102 0.99 29.11 -0.83
C TYR A 102 -0.13 28.25 -0.22
N THR A 103 -0.97 27.64 -1.04
CA THR A 103 -2.05 26.75 -0.58
C THR A 103 -2.28 25.61 -1.57
N PRO A 104 -2.28 24.35 -1.11
CA PRO A 104 -2.68 23.21 -1.94
C PRO A 104 -4.12 23.27 -2.42
N MET A 105 -4.96 24.07 -1.75
CA MET A 105 -6.39 24.14 -2.06
C MET A 105 -6.65 24.68 -3.47
N ALA A 106 -5.77 25.53 -4.01
CA ALA A 106 -5.90 26.10 -5.35
C ALA A 106 -5.53 25.12 -6.48
N LEU A 107 -4.90 23.98 -6.17
CA LEU A 107 -4.39 23.02 -7.15
C LEU A 107 -5.42 22.60 -8.22
N PRO A 108 -6.70 22.29 -7.89
CA PRO A 108 -7.66 21.84 -8.92
C PRO A 108 -8.01 22.89 -9.98
N VAL A 109 -7.90 24.18 -9.66
CA VAL A 109 -8.08 25.28 -10.63
C VAL A 109 -6.85 25.41 -11.50
N ALA A 110 -5.67 25.13 -10.94
CA ALA A 110 -4.40 25.27 -11.64
C ALA A 110 -4.01 24.04 -12.49
N ARG A 111 -4.73 22.91 -12.40
CA ARG A 111 -4.47 21.70 -13.20
C ARG A 111 -4.58 21.90 -14.71
N ASP A 112 -5.40 22.85 -15.13
CA ASP A 112 -5.61 23.15 -16.55
C ASP A 112 -4.55 24.14 -17.09
N LEU A 113 -3.59 24.54 -16.25
CA LEU A 113 -2.52 25.45 -16.61
C LEU A 113 -1.32 24.71 -17.18
N THR A 114 -0.57 25.39 -18.04
CA THR A 114 0.68 24.91 -18.64
C THR A 114 1.84 25.82 -18.26
N PRO A 115 2.21 25.91 -16.96
CA PRO A 115 3.32 26.74 -16.54
C PRO A 115 4.66 26.14 -16.97
N ARG A 116 5.67 27.00 -17.09
CA ARG A 116 7.06 26.57 -17.31
C ARG A 116 7.66 25.94 -16.06
N ALA A 117 7.30 26.46 -14.89
CA ALA A 117 7.69 25.90 -13.60
C ALA A 117 6.58 26.06 -12.55
N VAL A 118 6.50 25.11 -11.62
CA VAL A 118 5.59 25.07 -10.48
C VAL A 118 6.39 25.13 -9.18
N VAL A 119 6.09 26.13 -8.35
CA VAL A 119 6.65 26.30 -7.01
C VAL A 119 5.60 25.97 -5.97
N TYR A 120 5.95 25.15 -4.97
CA TYR A 120 5.19 25.06 -3.72
C TYR A 120 5.99 25.64 -2.56
N ASP A 121 5.57 26.81 -2.04
CA ASP A 121 6.15 27.42 -0.84
C ASP A 121 5.31 27.05 0.39
N CYS A 122 5.66 25.91 0.99
CA CYS A 122 5.08 25.39 2.21
C CYS A 122 5.59 26.24 3.39
N MET A 123 4.90 27.36 3.65
CA MET A 123 5.28 28.28 4.74
C MET A 123 4.82 27.81 6.13
N ASP A 124 3.69 27.11 6.19
CA ASP A 124 3.07 26.58 7.40
C ASP A 124 2.48 25.19 7.12
N GLU A 125 2.31 24.37 8.16
CA GLU A 125 1.56 23.11 8.08
C GLU A 125 0.06 23.40 8.15
N LEU A 126 -0.52 23.85 7.03
CA LEU A 126 -1.93 24.26 6.95
C LEU A 126 -2.91 23.14 7.37
N SER A 127 -2.52 21.88 7.24
CA SER A 127 -3.32 20.72 7.67
C SER A 127 -3.50 20.65 9.19
N ALA A 128 -2.61 21.29 9.96
CA ALA A 128 -2.65 21.33 11.42
C ALA A 128 -3.47 22.51 11.97
N PHE A 129 -4.01 23.39 11.12
CA PHE A 129 -4.82 24.53 11.56
C PHE A 129 -6.25 24.09 11.92
N LYS A 130 -6.86 24.84 12.84
CA LYS A 130 -8.24 24.58 13.25
C LYS A 130 -9.17 24.79 12.03
N PHE A 131 -10.02 23.80 11.78
CA PHE A 131 -10.95 23.75 10.63
C PHE A 131 -10.28 23.59 9.25
N ALA A 132 -9.07 23.01 9.20
CA ALA A 132 -8.46 22.64 7.91
C ALA A 132 -9.39 21.71 7.11
N PRO A 133 -9.61 21.97 5.81
CA PRO A 133 -10.40 21.09 4.95
C PRO A 133 -9.80 19.68 4.89
N PRO A 134 -10.61 18.60 4.97
CA PRO A 134 -10.11 17.21 4.94
C PRO A 134 -9.27 16.88 3.69
N GLU A 135 -9.60 17.50 2.56
CA GLU A 135 -8.88 17.31 1.30
C GLU A 135 -7.49 17.96 1.26
N LEU A 136 -7.13 18.80 2.24
CA LEU A 136 -5.89 19.56 2.21
C LEU A 136 -4.66 18.64 2.22
N LEU A 137 -4.67 17.56 3.02
CA LEU A 137 -3.56 16.59 3.06
C LEU A 137 -3.37 15.88 1.71
N ALA A 138 -4.47 15.45 1.08
CA ALA A 138 -4.43 14.80 -0.22
C ALA A 138 -3.96 15.77 -1.32
N ARG A 139 -4.44 17.03 -1.29
CA ARG A 139 -4.00 18.07 -2.24
C ARG A 139 -2.56 18.50 -2.01
N GLU A 140 -2.09 18.53 -0.76
CA GLU A 140 -0.70 18.82 -0.45
C GLU A 140 0.20 17.75 -1.07
N GLN A 141 -0.14 16.47 -0.88
CA GLN A 141 0.63 15.39 -1.50
C GLN A 141 0.68 15.55 -3.02
N GLN A 142 -0.47 15.79 -3.66
CA GLN A 142 -0.52 16.02 -5.12
C GLN A 142 0.30 17.24 -5.56
N LEU A 143 0.32 18.32 -4.76
CA LEU A 143 1.10 19.50 -5.08
C LEU A 143 2.60 19.27 -4.86
N LEU A 144 2.99 18.49 -3.85
CA LEU A 144 4.38 18.05 -3.67
C LEU A 144 4.82 17.21 -4.86
N ASP A 145 3.98 16.32 -5.38
CA ASP A 145 4.30 15.48 -6.54
C ASP A 145 4.39 16.30 -7.84
N LEU A 146 3.61 17.40 -7.96
CA LEU A 146 3.56 18.26 -9.15
C LEU A 146 4.66 19.34 -9.16
N ALA A 147 5.07 19.85 -8.00
CA ALA A 147 5.97 20.98 -7.92
C ALA A 147 7.35 20.65 -8.49
N ASP A 148 7.94 21.56 -9.28
CA ASP A 148 9.33 21.41 -9.74
C ASP A 148 10.31 21.75 -8.62
N VAL A 149 9.90 22.63 -7.71
CA VAL A 149 10.67 23.04 -6.53
C VAL A 149 9.76 23.30 -5.34
N VAL A 150 10.18 22.80 -4.17
CA VAL A 150 9.48 22.99 -2.90
C VAL A 150 10.34 23.85 -1.99
N PHE A 151 9.73 24.89 -1.43
CA PHE A 151 10.33 25.73 -0.41
C PHE A 151 9.61 25.51 0.93
N THR A 152 10.37 25.56 2.02
CA THR A 152 9.82 25.41 3.37
C THR A 152 10.17 26.61 4.24
N GLY A 153 9.21 27.05 5.06
CA GLY A 153 9.32 28.27 5.88
C GLY A 153 10.20 28.16 7.14
N GLY A 154 10.66 26.96 7.51
CA GLY A 154 11.49 26.75 8.69
C GLY A 154 12.14 25.36 8.75
N PRO A 155 13.19 25.18 9.59
CA PRO A 155 13.90 23.90 9.72
C PRO A 155 13.02 22.71 10.13
N SER A 156 12.06 22.93 11.04
CA SER A 156 11.13 21.88 11.48
C SER A 156 10.28 21.35 10.32
N LEU A 157 9.72 22.27 9.52
CA LEU A 157 8.92 21.95 8.34
C LEU A 157 9.77 21.34 7.24
N TYR A 158 10.99 21.85 7.02
CA TYR A 158 11.95 21.24 6.10
C TYR A 158 12.22 19.78 6.44
N ARG A 159 12.52 19.47 7.71
CA ARG A 159 12.74 18.09 8.16
C ARG A 159 11.53 17.21 7.91
N ALA A 160 10.31 17.75 8.02
CA ALA A 160 9.07 17.02 7.76
C ALA A 160 8.78 16.79 6.27
N LYS A 161 9.32 17.63 5.36
CA LYS A 161 9.00 17.58 3.92
C LYS A 161 10.17 17.16 3.02
N LYS A 162 11.43 17.22 3.48
CA LYS A 162 12.63 16.97 2.65
C LYS A 162 12.66 15.58 2.00
N ASP A 163 12.09 14.57 2.66
CA ASP A 163 12.05 13.19 2.15
C ASP A 163 10.78 12.90 1.32
N ARG A 164 9.92 13.93 1.14
CA ARG A 164 8.69 13.86 0.33
C ARG A 164 8.85 14.53 -1.05
N HIS A 165 9.94 15.26 -1.29
CA HIS A 165 10.22 15.88 -2.59
C HIS A 165 11.74 16.00 -2.85
N PRO A 166 12.25 15.55 -4.02
CA PRO A 166 13.69 15.51 -4.30
C PRO A 166 14.35 16.90 -4.42
N ASN A 167 13.57 17.94 -4.73
CA ASN A 167 14.04 19.31 -4.86
C ASN A 167 13.38 20.21 -3.80
N CYS A 168 13.68 19.94 -2.54
CA CYS A 168 13.14 20.64 -1.38
C CYS A 168 14.23 21.49 -0.71
N HIS A 169 13.94 22.77 -0.47
CA HIS A 169 14.88 23.71 0.15
C HIS A 169 14.30 24.33 1.42
N CYS A 170 15.18 24.51 2.41
CA CYS A 170 14.86 25.23 3.63
C CYS A 170 15.18 26.72 3.43
N PHE A 171 14.16 27.56 3.44
CA PHE A 171 14.31 29.02 3.47
C PHE A 171 13.57 29.57 4.69
N PRO A 172 14.22 29.56 5.87
CA PRO A 172 13.62 30.07 7.09
C PRO A 172 13.14 31.52 6.96
N SER A 173 12.27 31.93 7.88
CA SER A 173 11.87 33.33 8.05
C SER A 173 13.08 34.28 8.10
N SER A 174 12.95 35.41 7.40
CA SER A 174 13.94 36.49 7.34
C SER A 174 13.36 37.79 7.91
N VAL A 175 14.13 38.87 7.90
CA VAL A 175 13.72 40.16 8.47
C VAL A 175 14.12 41.33 7.57
N ASP A 176 13.31 42.39 7.65
CA ASP A 176 13.70 43.73 7.18
C ASP A 176 14.40 44.47 8.32
N ALA A 177 15.70 44.20 8.49
CA ALA A 177 16.47 44.75 9.60
C ALA A 177 16.58 46.28 9.54
N ALA A 178 16.53 46.87 8.34
CA ALA A 178 16.55 48.32 8.17
C ALA A 178 15.25 48.94 8.70
N HIS A 179 14.10 48.34 8.41
CA HIS A 179 12.79 48.76 8.91
C HIS A 179 12.72 48.68 10.44
N PHE A 180 12.93 47.48 11.01
CA PHE A 180 12.78 47.28 12.45
C PHE A 180 13.92 47.87 13.29
N GLY A 181 15.11 48.04 12.71
CA GLY A 181 16.24 48.72 13.34
C GLY A 181 15.96 50.20 13.66
N THR A 182 14.97 50.82 13.00
CA THR A 182 14.53 52.19 13.33
C THR A 182 13.99 52.32 14.75
N ALA A 183 13.54 51.22 15.38
CA ALA A 183 13.06 51.21 16.77
C ALA A 183 14.15 51.60 17.79
N ALA A 184 15.43 51.56 17.42
CA ALA A 184 16.53 52.05 18.23
C ALA A 184 16.74 53.58 18.12
N GLY A 185 16.12 54.22 17.13
CA GLY A 185 16.17 55.66 16.89
C GLY A 185 14.98 56.42 17.52
N PRO A 186 14.95 57.76 17.38
CA PRO A 186 13.84 58.58 17.89
C PRO A 186 12.60 58.40 17.00
N LEU A 187 11.69 57.51 17.40
CA LEU A 187 10.37 57.37 16.78
C LEU A 187 9.32 58.05 17.65
N ALA A 188 8.34 58.69 17.00
CA ALA A 188 7.17 59.19 17.70
C ALA A 188 6.34 58.01 18.23
N GLU A 189 5.94 58.10 19.49
CA GLU A 189 5.17 57.04 20.12
C GLU A 189 3.75 56.97 19.56
N PRO A 190 3.24 55.77 19.18
CA PRO A 190 1.88 55.63 18.68
C PRO A 190 0.85 56.10 19.71
N PRO A 191 -0.17 56.91 19.32
CA PRO A 191 -1.18 57.43 20.23
C PRO A 191 -1.92 56.34 21.03
N SER A 192 -2.09 55.15 20.43
CA SER A 192 -2.75 54.01 21.05
C SER A 192 -1.95 53.35 22.17
N GLN A 193 -0.63 53.57 22.27
CA GLN A 193 0.19 53.08 23.38
C GLN A 193 0.75 54.17 24.30
N ALA A 194 0.77 55.43 23.86
CA ALA A 194 1.42 56.53 24.60
C ALA A 194 0.90 56.71 26.05
N GLY A 195 -0.37 56.41 26.29
CA GLY A 195 -0.99 56.49 27.62
C GLY A 195 -0.76 55.28 28.53
N ILE A 196 -0.15 54.19 28.03
CA ILE A 196 0.04 52.94 28.77
C ILE A 196 1.29 53.07 29.67
N PRO A 197 1.22 52.80 30.98
CA PRO A 197 2.40 52.84 31.86
C PRO A 197 3.49 51.81 31.52
N HIS A 198 4.70 52.00 32.04
CA HIS A 198 5.78 51.01 32.00
C HIS A 198 5.80 50.14 33.28
N PRO A 199 6.31 48.89 33.23
CA PRO A 199 6.92 48.24 32.07
C PRO A 199 5.88 47.68 31.08
N ARG A 200 6.20 47.73 29.79
CA ARG A 200 5.37 47.25 28.68
C ARG A 200 5.95 45.99 28.06
N LEU A 201 5.18 44.91 28.09
CA LEU A 201 5.52 43.63 27.52
C LEU A 201 4.60 43.39 26.32
N GLY A 202 5.16 43.41 25.11
CA GLY A 202 4.35 43.49 23.91
C GLY A 202 4.46 42.28 22.98
N PHE A 203 3.40 42.01 22.25
CA PHE A 203 3.36 41.05 21.14
C PHE A 203 2.69 41.73 19.96
N PHE A 204 3.22 41.52 18.75
CA PHE A 204 2.44 41.75 17.54
C PHE A 204 2.31 40.52 16.65
N GLY A 205 1.15 40.38 16.01
CA GLY A 205 0.82 39.26 15.14
C GLY A 205 -0.66 38.94 15.18
N VAL A 206 -1.08 37.92 14.42
CA VAL A 206 -2.46 37.42 14.49
C VAL A 206 -2.67 36.78 15.86
N ILE A 207 -3.77 37.14 16.51
CA ILE A 207 -4.22 36.55 17.78
C ILE A 207 -5.30 35.51 17.42
N ASP A 208 -4.89 34.26 17.30
CA ASP A 208 -5.71 33.11 16.92
C ASP A 208 -5.39 31.87 17.78
N GLU A 209 -5.71 30.66 17.31
CA GLU A 209 -5.43 29.40 18.00
C GLU A 209 -3.95 29.16 18.35
N ARG A 210 -3.03 29.88 17.72
CA ARG A 210 -1.59 29.79 17.98
C ARG A 210 -1.16 30.64 19.17
N PHE A 211 -1.97 31.60 19.62
CA PHE A 211 -1.65 32.48 20.73
C PHE A 211 -2.08 31.86 22.08
N ASP A 212 -1.16 31.81 23.05
CA ASP A 212 -1.40 31.26 24.38
C ASP A 212 -2.11 32.27 25.29
N ARG A 213 -3.44 32.24 25.20
CA ARG A 213 -4.34 33.11 25.96
C ARG A 213 -4.30 32.83 27.46
N ASP A 214 -4.16 31.57 27.84
CA ASP A 214 -4.13 31.16 29.25
C ASP A 214 -2.82 31.60 29.90
N LEU A 215 -1.71 31.48 29.17
CA LEU A 215 -0.42 32.02 29.59
C LEU A 215 -0.46 33.54 29.78
N LEU A 216 -1.06 34.28 28.83
CA LEU A 216 -1.25 35.73 28.96
C LEU A 216 -2.08 36.06 30.21
N ALA A 217 -3.20 35.36 30.42
CA ALA A 217 -4.08 35.57 31.57
C ALA A 217 -3.34 35.34 32.90
N ALA A 218 -2.62 34.23 33.00
CA ALA A 218 -1.86 33.86 34.19
C ALA A 218 -0.72 34.85 34.48
N ALA A 219 0.02 35.26 33.44
CA ALA A 219 1.10 36.24 33.58
C ALA A 219 0.55 37.61 34.03
N ALA A 220 -0.54 38.08 33.40
CA ALA A 220 -1.18 39.33 33.75
C ALA A 220 -1.74 39.37 35.18
N ALA A 221 -2.27 38.24 35.67
CA ALA A 221 -2.73 38.09 37.04
C ALA A 221 -1.56 38.05 38.04
N ALA A 222 -0.44 37.43 37.68
CA ALA A 222 0.75 37.33 38.54
C ALA A 222 1.47 38.68 38.71
N ARG A 223 1.45 39.54 37.69
CA ARG A 223 2.11 40.86 37.67
C ARG A 223 1.16 41.96 37.23
N THR A 224 0.31 42.40 38.16
CA THR A 224 -0.67 43.47 37.93
C THR A 224 -0.03 44.84 37.67
N ASP A 225 1.25 45.00 38.01
CA ASP A 225 2.06 46.21 37.77
C ASP A 225 2.60 46.30 36.32
N TRP A 226 2.63 45.20 35.58
CA TRP A 226 3.10 45.15 34.19
C TRP A 226 1.98 45.38 33.19
N GLN A 227 2.28 45.99 32.05
CA GLN A 227 1.32 46.26 30.98
C GLN A 227 1.57 45.35 29.78
N TYR A 228 0.59 44.52 29.42
CA TYR A 228 0.65 43.59 28.30
C TYR A 228 0.02 44.19 27.04
N VAL A 229 0.83 44.49 26.02
CA VAL A 229 0.42 45.25 24.83
C VAL A 229 0.29 44.33 23.61
N MET A 230 -0.93 43.99 23.24
CA MET A 230 -1.25 43.04 22.16
C MET A 230 -1.66 43.80 20.89
N VAL A 231 -0.83 43.73 19.85
CA VAL A 231 -1.00 44.45 18.58
C VAL A 231 -1.28 43.48 17.44
N GLY A 232 -2.50 43.48 16.93
CA GLY A 232 -2.86 42.67 15.76
C GLY A 232 -4.34 42.30 15.70
N PRO A 233 -4.76 41.71 14.58
CA PRO A 233 -6.13 41.25 14.41
C PRO A 233 -6.42 40.01 15.28
N VAL A 234 -7.61 39.97 15.88
CA VAL A 234 -8.15 38.78 16.54
C VAL A 234 -8.98 38.00 15.52
N VAL A 235 -8.64 36.74 15.30
CA VAL A 235 -9.26 35.89 14.26
C VAL A 235 -9.55 34.51 14.83
N LYS A 236 -10.70 33.91 14.46
CA LYS A 236 -11.16 32.57 14.93
C LYS A 236 -11.29 32.41 16.46
N VAL A 237 -11.23 33.51 17.21
CA VAL A 237 -11.35 33.56 18.66
C VAL A 237 -12.55 34.44 19.01
N ALA A 238 -13.49 33.92 19.79
CA ALA A 238 -14.64 34.69 20.23
C ALA A 238 -14.20 35.78 21.25
N PRO A 239 -14.78 36.99 21.24
CA PRO A 239 -14.39 38.09 22.13
C PRO A 239 -14.44 37.76 23.63
N GLU A 240 -15.26 36.81 24.03
CA GLU A 240 -15.40 36.27 25.39
C GLU A 240 -14.29 35.30 25.80
N GLU A 241 -13.60 34.69 24.83
CA GLU A 241 -12.46 33.80 25.08
C GLU A 241 -11.14 34.56 25.25
N LEU A 242 -11.13 35.87 25.00
CA LEU A 242 -9.95 36.71 25.24
C LEU A 242 -9.82 37.04 26.73
N PRO A 243 -8.63 36.89 27.33
CA PRO A 243 -8.41 37.29 28.71
C PRO A 243 -8.57 38.80 28.86
N ARG A 244 -9.32 39.22 29.88
CA ARG A 244 -9.57 40.63 30.19
C ARG A 244 -9.06 40.96 31.58
N ALA A 245 -8.10 41.87 31.64
CA ALA A 245 -7.60 42.46 32.87
C ALA A 245 -7.24 43.93 32.60
N ALA A 246 -7.20 44.76 33.65
CA ALA A 246 -6.93 46.20 33.53
C ALA A 246 -5.54 46.50 32.91
N ASN A 247 -4.64 45.52 32.95
CA ASN A 247 -3.28 45.62 32.43
C ASN A 247 -3.06 44.86 31.12
N ILE A 248 -4.11 44.41 30.43
CA ILE A 248 -4.05 43.81 29.09
C ILE A 248 -4.66 44.78 28.09
N HIS A 249 -3.91 45.14 27.05
CA HIS A 249 -4.28 46.15 26.06
C HIS A 249 -4.31 45.55 24.67
N TYR A 250 -5.50 45.40 24.08
CA TYR A 250 -5.67 44.97 22.69
C TYR A 250 -5.80 46.19 21.77
N LEU A 251 -4.78 46.42 20.94
CA LEU A 251 -4.70 47.62 20.08
C LEU A 251 -5.15 47.38 18.63
N GLY A 252 -5.61 46.16 18.32
CA GLY A 252 -6.10 45.78 16.99
C GLY A 252 -5.00 45.75 15.92
N GLN A 253 -5.41 45.52 14.68
CA GLN A 253 -4.50 45.53 13.53
C GLN A 253 -3.90 46.93 13.30
N GLN A 254 -2.59 46.98 13.16
CA GLN A 254 -1.82 48.20 12.86
C GLN A 254 -1.12 48.05 11.52
N GLN A 255 -0.74 49.16 10.90
CA GLN A 255 0.02 49.13 9.65
C GLN A 255 1.43 48.61 9.90
N TYR A 256 1.98 47.84 8.96
CA TYR A 256 3.34 47.27 9.08
C TYR A 256 4.42 48.36 9.28
N ALA A 257 4.22 49.53 8.66
CA ALA A 257 5.11 50.68 8.79
C ALA A 257 5.22 51.21 10.22
N ASP A 258 4.18 51.03 11.05
CA ASP A 258 4.10 51.60 12.40
C ASP A 258 4.66 50.66 13.48
N LEU A 259 4.85 49.37 13.17
CA LEU A 259 5.30 48.35 14.14
C LEU A 259 6.65 48.69 14.84
N PRO A 260 7.66 49.29 14.17
CA PRO A 260 8.89 49.71 14.85
C PRO A 260 8.64 50.74 15.97
N ALA A 261 7.65 51.63 15.80
CA ALA A 261 7.30 52.63 16.81
C ALA A 261 6.63 51.99 18.04
N PHE A 262 5.83 50.94 17.85
CA PHE A 262 5.33 50.12 18.96
C PHE A 262 6.47 49.46 19.71
N LEU A 263 7.35 48.74 18.99
CA LEU A 263 8.51 48.06 19.58
C LEU A 263 9.38 49.02 20.39
N ALA A 264 9.65 50.23 19.87
CA ALA A 264 10.45 51.25 20.55
C ALA A 264 9.94 51.50 21.99
N GLY A 265 8.63 51.52 22.18
CA GLY A 265 7.97 51.72 23.48
C GLY A 265 7.83 50.48 24.37
N TRP A 266 8.27 49.29 23.94
CA TRP A 266 8.23 48.07 24.75
C TRP A 266 9.52 47.83 25.52
N ASP A 267 9.41 47.26 26.72
CA ASP A 267 10.55 46.84 27.54
C ASP A 267 10.93 45.38 27.26
N VAL A 268 9.95 44.52 27.01
CA VAL A 268 10.15 43.10 26.62
C VAL A 268 9.23 42.75 25.45
N ALA A 269 9.75 42.02 24.47
CA ALA A 269 8.97 41.49 23.37
C ALA A 269 8.62 40.02 23.62
N LEU A 270 7.33 39.68 23.48
CA LEU A 270 6.77 38.38 23.83
C LEU A 270 6.48 37.55 22.59
N LEU A 271 6.69 36.24 22.70
CA LEU A 271 6.26 35.21 21.76
C LEU A 271 5.48 34.12 22.52
N PRO A 272 4.28 34.43 23.04
CA PRO A 272 3.50 33.51 23.86
C PRO A 272 2.69 32.56 22.94
N PHE A 273 3.38 31.67 22.23
CA PHE A 273 2.69 30.71 21.36
C PHE A 273 2.17 29.51 22.16
N ALA A 274 0.91 29.15 21.95
CA ALA A 274 0.28 27.96 22.51
C ALA A 274 0.98 26.73 21.97
N ARG A 275 1.27 25.71 22.79
CA ARG A 275 1.94 24.48 22.34
C ARG A 275 0.91 23.45 21.87
N ASN A 276 0.49 23.56 20.62
CA ASN A 276 -0.50 22.68 19.98
C ASN A 276 -0.06 22.30 18.56
N ASP A 277 -0.87 21.53 17.83
CA ASP A 277 -0.51 21.06 16.49
C ASP A 277 -0.22 22.21 15.50
N SER A 278 -0.94 23.33 15.62
CA SER A 278 -0.79 24.49 14.73
C SER A 278 0.53 25.27 14.93
N THR A 279 1.21 25.08 16.06
CA THR A 279 2.51 25.73 16.37
C THR A 279 3.69 24.77 16.32
N LYS A 280 3.46 23.50 16.00
CA LYS A 280 4.50 22.47 15.95
C LYS A 280 5.58 22.75 14.91
N TYR A 281 5.21 23.39 13.79
CA TYR A 281 6.08 23.64 12.64
C TYR A 281 6.24 25.13 12.29
N ILE A 282 5.92 26.04 13.22
CA ILE A 282 6.00 27.48 12.94
C ILE A 282 7.43 27.99 13.10
N SER A 283 7.82 28.90 12.20
CA SER A 283 9.07 29.66 12.28
C SER A 283 8.76 31.16 12.33
N PRO A 284 8.57 31.75 13.53
CA PRO A 284 8.02 33.09 13.67
C PRO A 284 9.02 34.17 13.25
N THR A 285 8.66 34.97 12.24
CA THR A 285 9.45 36.15 11.78
C THR A 285 9.72 37.14 12.91
N LYS A 286 8.77 37.26 13.85
CA LYS A 286 8.82 38.18 15.01
C LYS A 286 10.09 38.04 15.83
N THR A 287 10.66 36.84 15.92
CA THR A 287 11.93 36.65 16.62
C THR A 287 13.03 37.54 16.05
N LEU A 288 13.18 37.56 14.72
CA LEU A 288 14.19 38.37 14.05
C LEU A 288 13.82 39.85 14.03
N GLU A 289 12.52 40.18 13.93
CA GLU A 289 12.01 41.56 13.97
C GLU A 289 12.30 42.21 15.32
N TYR A 290 12.09 41.46 16.42
CA TYR A 290 12.42 41.91 17.78
C TYR A 290 13.93 42.00 18.01
N MET A 291 14.72 41.10 17.42
CA MET A 291 16.19 41.19 17.43
C MET A 291 16.67 42.47 16.72
N ALA A 292 16.10 42.79 15.56
CA ALA A 292 16.42 44.00 14.81
C ALA A 292 16.08 45.28 15.60
N ALA A 293 14.98 45.28 16.35
CA ALA A 293 14.63 46.35 17.27
C ALA A 293 15.43 46.34 18.59
N GLY A 294 16.29 45.34 18.82
CA GLY A 294 17.13 45.21 20.00
C GLY A 294 16.39 44.86 21.30
N LYS A 295 15.14 44.43 21.23
CA LYS A 295 14.29 44.16 22.40
C LYS A 295 14.64 42.81 23.02
N PRO A 296 14.69 42.68 24.37
CA PRO A 296 14.83 41.36 24.98
C PRO A 296 13.57 40.54 24.68
N ILE A 297 13.75 39.26 24.34
CA ILE A 297 12.68 38.39 23.85
C ILE A 297 12.40 37.30 24.87
N VAL A 298 11.12 37.08 25.20
CA VAL A 298 10.66 35.94 25.98
C VAL A 298 9.65 35.14 25.16
N SER A 299 9.90 33.84 25.00
CA SER A 299 9.15 32.95 24.13
C SER A 299 8.75 31.69 24.87
N THR A 300 7.59 31.14 24.51
CA THR A 300 7.34 29.72 24.75
C THR A 300 8.32 28.86 23.92
N PRO A 301 8.59 27.60 24.29
CA PRO A 301 9.64 26.79 23.67
C PRO A 301 9.20 26.21 22.30
N ILE A 302 9.03 27.08 21.31
CA ILE A 302 8.79 26.71 19.91
C ILE A 302 10.09 26.19 19.30
N ALA A 303 10.05 25.05 18.60
CA ALA A 303 11.25 24.37 18.10
C ALA A 303 12.15 25.28 17.26
N ASP A 304 11.59 25.99 16.28
CA ASP A 304 12.35 26.88 15.38
C ASP A 304 12.72 28.23 16.03
N VAL A 305 12.43 28.43 17.33
CA VAL A 305 13.00 29.50 18.17
C VAL A 305 14.03 28.94 19.13
N ALA A 306 13.68 27.84 19.82
CA ALA A 306 14.49 27.22 20.84
C ALA A 306 15.80 26.65 20.30
N ASP A 307 15.74 25.95 19.17
CA ASP A 307 16.91 25.32 18.55
C ASP A 307 17.95 26.37 18.08
N PRO A 308 17.58 27.40 17.28
CA PRO A 308 18.56 28.36 16.77
C PRO A 308 18.89 29.51 17.73
N TYR A 309 17.98 29.87 18.65
CA TYR A 309 18.09 31.12 19.42
C TYR A 309 17.96 30.94 20.94
N GLY A 310 17.86 29.72 21.46
CA GLY A 310 17.61 29.46 22.88
C GLY A 310 18.67 29.99 23.86
N THR A 311 19.87 30.34 23.38
CA THR A 311 20.93 30.97 24.19
C THR A 311 20.77 32.48 24.32
N ILE A 312 19.96 33.11 23.48
CA ILE A 312 19.80 34.58 23.37
C ILE A 312 18.33 35.04 23.42
N VAL A 313 17.41 34.10 23.57
CA VAL A 313 15.97 34.28 23.79
C VAL A 313 15.60 33.59 25.11
N GLY A 314 14.85 34.28 25.98
CA GLY A 314 14.36 33.69 27.21
C GLY A 314 13.26 32.66 26.92
N LEU A 315 13.57 31.37 27.08
CA LEU A 315 12.60 30.30 26.90
C LEU A 315 11.91 29.94 28.22
N ALA A 316 10.58 29.84 28.19
CA ALA A 316 9.80 29.47 29.36
C ALA A 316 8.59 28.60 29.00
N GLY A 317 8.44 27.46 29.68
CA GLY A 317 7.42 26.45 29.37
C GLY A 317 6.16 26.51 30.22
N THR A 318 6.15 27.30 31.30
CA THR A 318 5.02 27.46 32.23
C THR A 318 4.79 28.94 32.57
N PRO A 319 3.60 29.32 33.07
CA PRO A 319 3.34 30.71 33.47
C PRO A 319 4.37 31.29 34.45
N ASP A 320 4.73 30.54 35.50
CA ASP A 320 5.73 30.99 36.49
C ASP A 320 7.11 31.19 35.86
N GLN A 321 7.52 30.25 34.99
CA GLN A 321 8.78 30.38 34.27
C GLN A 321 8.77 31.57 33.31
N PHE A 322 7.61 31.86 32.71
CA PHE A 322 7.45 32.94 31.74
C PHE A 322 7.52 34.30 32.42
N VAL A 323 6.85 34.44 33.56
CA VAL A 323 6.98 35.62 34.44
C VAL A 323 8.43 35.78 34.90
N ALA A 324 9.07 34.72 35.40
CA ALA A 324 10.47 34.79 35.83
C ALA A 324 11.45 35.12 34.70
N ALA A 325 11.18 34.69 33.47
CA ALA A 325 11.97 35.06 32.29
C ALA A 325 11.80 36.54 31.94
N CYS A 326 10.57 37.07 32.03
CA CYS A 326 10.30 38.50 31.84
C CYS A 326 10.95 39.34 32.94
N GLU A 327 10.94 38.89 34.20
CA GLU A 327 11.64 39.56 35.31
C GLU A 327 13.14 39.68 35.03
N ARG A 328 13.78 38.59 34.57
CA ARG A 328 15.19 38.61 34.18
C ARG A 328 15.44 39.55 33.00
N ALA A 329 14.55 39.59 32.01
CA ALA A 329 14.66 40.50 30.88
C ALA A 329 14.54 41.98 31.29
N LEU A 330 13.66 42.30 32.24
CA LEU A 330 13.50 43.65 32.79
C LEU A 330 14.66 44.06 33.72
N ALA A 331 15.26 43.10 34.42
CA ALA A 331 16.39 43.31 35.32
C ALA A 331 17.77 43.22 34.63
N GLU A 332 17.81 43.11 33.29
CA GLU A 332 19.03 42.92 32.51
C GLU A 332 20.04 44.05 32.77
N SER A 333 21.28 43.68 33.13
CA SER A 333 22.36 44.65 33.32
C SER A 333 22.84 45.23 31.99
N ALA A 334 23.49 46.39 32.03
CA ALA A 334 24.05 47.01 30.83
C ALA A 334 25.06 46.11 30.08
N GLY A 335 25.81 45.27 30.83
CA GLY A 335 26.75 44.31 30.25
C GLY A 335 26.06 43.16 29.54
N GLU A 336 25.05 42.54 30.17
CA GLU A 336 24.23 41.49 29.54
C GLU A 336 23.52 42.00 28.29
N ARG A 337 22.96 43.21 28.37
CA ARG A 337 22.33 43.89 27.22
C ARG A 337 23.31 44.06 26.06
N ALA A 338 24.54 44.48 26.33
CA ALA A 338 25.55 44.67 25.29
C ALA A 338 25.92 43.35 24.59
N GLU A 339 26.07 42.26 25.36
CA GLU A 339 26.34 40.91 24.82
C GLU A 339 25.15 40.37 24.01
N ARG A 340 23.92 40.52 24.51
CA ARG A 340 22.70 40.12 23.77
C ARG A 340 22.58 40.87 22.44
N LEU A 341 22.77 42.19 22.44
CA LEU A 341 22.73 43.00 21.22
C LEU A 341 23.86 42.63 20.24
N LYS A 342 25.02 42.24 20.73
CA LYS A 342 26.11 41.73 19.90
C LYS A 342 25.73 40.41 19.24
N ALA A 343 25.14 39.47 19.98
CA ALA A 343 24.66 38.21 19.42
C ALA A 343 23.53 38.43 18.39
N TYR A 344 22.61 39.37 18.64
CA TYR A 344 21.56 39.72 17.67
C TYR A 344 22.14 40.24 16.36
N ARG A 345 23.17 41.10 16.40
CA ARG A 345 23.84 41.58 15.18
C ARG A 345 24.48 40.45 14.37
N ASP A 346 25.08 39.46 15.04
CA ASP A 346 25.65 38.29 14.36
C ASP A 346 24.56 37.49 13.62
N VAL A 347 23.43 37.21 14.27
CA VAL A 347 22.28 36.52 13.65
C VAL A 347 21.74 37.32 12.46
N LEU A 348 21.46 38.61 12.66
CA LEU A 348 20.87 39.49 11.63
C LEU A 348 21.79 39.69 10.42
N SER A 349 23.11 39.62 10.60
CA SER A 349 24.07 39.76 9.49
C SER A 349 24.00 38.62 8.47
N ARG A 350 23.39 37.48 8.84
CA ARG A 350 23.33 36.25 8.04
C ARG A 350 22.00 36.04 7.32
N THR A 351 21.03 36.94 7.51
CA THR A 351 19.69 36.79 6.95
C THR A 351 19.12 38.11 6.45
N SER A 352 18.50 38.09 5.27
CA SER A 352 17.68 39.20 4.78
C SER A 352 16.64 38.66 3.80
N TRP A 353 15.50 39.34 3.70
CA TRP A 353 14.50 38.95 2.69
C TRP A 353 15.02 39.08 1.26
N ASP A 354 15.98 39.97 1.01
CA ASP A 354 16.60 40.16 -0.30
C ASP A 354 17.49 38.97 -0.69
N SER A 355 18.31 38.44 0.23
CA SER A 355 19.11 37.25 -0.04
C SER A 355 18.24 35.99 -0.17
N THR A 356 17.20 35.87 0.66
CA THR A 356 16.22 34.77 0.56
C THR A 356 15.50 34.78 -0.79
N ALA A 357 14.96 35.93 -1.21
CA ALA A 357 14.26 36.03 -2.49
C ALA A 357 15.20 35.77 -3.67
N ALA A 358 16.45 36.25 -3.62
CA ALA A 358 17.44 35.98 -4.66
C ALA A 358 17.76 34.48 -4.79
N ALA A 359 17.96 33.79 -3.67
CA ALA A 359 18.24 32.35 -3.66
C ALA A 359 17.03 31.51 -4.13
N MET A 360 15.81 31.90 -3.74
CA MET A 360 14.57 31.26 -4.23
C MET A 360 14.37 31.50 -5.72
N ALA A 361 14.66 32.72 -6.22
CA ALA A 361 14.59 33.04 -7.64
C ALA A 361 15.61 32.22 -8.45
N GLU A 362 16.83 32.05 -7.94
CA GLU A 362 17.83 31.20 -8.58
C GLU A 362 17.38 29.74 -8.65
N ALA A 363 16.77 29.22 -7.58
CA ALA A 363 16.21 27.87 -7.56
C ALA A 363 15.07 27.70 -8.57
N LEU A 364 14.18 28.69 -8.68
CA LEU A 364 13.12 28.73 -9.69
C LEU A 364 13.69 28.79 -11.11
N ASP A 365 14.64 29.68 -11.37
CA ASP A 365 15.21 29.87 -12.70
C ASP A 365 16.00 28.62 -13.15
N ARG A 366 16.64 27.88 -12.23
CA ARG A 366 17.28 26.59 -12.53
C ARG A 366 16.27 25.53 -13.00
N VAL A 367 15.13 25.40 -12.33
CA VAL A 367 14.11 24.42 -12.76
C VAL A 367 13.44 24.85 -14.07
N ALA A 368 13.18 26.14 -14.23
CA ALA A 368 12.63 26.71 -15.44
C ALA A 368 13.54 26.62 -16.67
N ALA A 369 14.87 26.65 -16.48
CA ALA A 369 15.85 26.47 -17.56
C ALA A 369 16.00 25.00 -17.99
N ASN A 370 15.78 24.07 -17.06
CA ASN A 370 15.84 22.63 -17.32
C ASN A 370 14.51 22.07 -17.86
N GLY A 371 13.40 22.80 -17.68
CA GLY A 371 12.06 22.41 -18.10
C GLY A 371 11.46 23.36 -19.13
N THR A 372 11.73 23.16 -20.42
CA THR A 372 10.82 23.67 -21.46
C THR A 372 9.69 22.66 -21.66
N ARG A 373 8.60 22.77 -20.88
CA ARG A 373 7.27 22.33 -21.35
C ARG A 373 6.78 23.34 -22.37
N GLY A 374 7.24 23.21 -23.61
CA GLY A 374 6.65 23.93 -24.74
C GLY A 374 5.32 23.28 -25.15
N PRO A 375 4.36 24.05 -25.68
CA PRO A 375 3.19 23.48 -26.34
C PRO A 375 3.62 23.03 -27.73
N ASP A 376 4.03 21.78 -27.89
CA ASP A 376 3.95 21.07 -29.18
C ASP A 376 4.11 19.56 -29.03
N ALA A 377 3.46 18.86 -29.94
CA ALA A 377 3.18 17.43 -29.92
C ALA A 377 4.42 16.51 -30.06
N ALA A 378 4.24 15.29 -29.56
CA ALA A 378 4.95 14.05 -29.89
C ALA A 378 6.41 13.91 -29.42
N GLY A 379 6.57 13.42 -28.18
CA GLY A 379 7.82 12.87 -27.66
C GLY A 379 7.82 12.78 -26.15
N ALA A 380 6.94 11.96 -25.56
CA ALA A 380 6.95 11.73 -24.11
C ALA A 380 8.31 11.15 -23.70
N ALA A 381 8.95 11.74 -22.68
CA ALA A 381 10.13 11.13 -22.08
C ALA A 381 9.74 9.74 -21.53
N PRO A 382 10.58 8.70 -21.70
CA PRO A 382 10.26 7.34 -21.25
C PRO A 382 10.02 7.30 -19.74
N HIS A 383 8.94 6.63 -19.32
CA HIS A 383 8.77 6.24 -17.93
C HIS A 383 9.94 5.33 -17.53
N ARG A 384 10.57 5.57 -16.37
CA ARG A 384 11.69 4.72 -15.92
C ARG A 384 11.26 3.26 -15.81
N VAL A 385 10.07 3.02 -15.26
CA VAL A 385 9.46 1.69 -15.23
C VAL A 385 7.99 1.77 -15.61
N VAL A 386 7.56 0.88 -16.50
CA VAL A 386 6.13 0.58 -16.70
C VAL A 386 5.83 -0.79 -16.11
N VAL A 387 4.76 -0.91 -15.35
CA VAL A 387 4.24 -2.17 -14.80
C VAL A 387 2.90 -2.45 -15.48
N ILE A 388 2.73 -3.62 -16.08
CA ILE A 388 1.46 -4.02 -16.71
C ILE A 388 0.74 -5.05 -15.84
N GLY A 389 -0.46 -4.68 -15.40
CA GLY A 389 -1.41 -5.49 -14.62
C GLY A 389 -1.42 -5.13 -13.14
N ALA A 390 -2.55 -4.68 -12.61
CA ALA A 390 -2.73 -4.33 -11.20
C ALA A 390 -3.34 -5.48 -10.39
N GLY A 391 -2.88 -6.71 -10.62
CA GLY A 391 -3.09 -7.84 -9.70
C GLY A 391 -2.15 -7.75 -8.48
N PRO A 392 -2.21 -8.71 -7.54
CA PRO A 392 -1.39 -8.71 -6.32
C PRO A 392 0.11 -8.45 -6.60
N THR A 393 0.65 -9.08 -7.64
CA THR A 393 2.05 -8.91 -8.04
C THR A 393 2.36 -7.51 -8.55
N GLY A 394 1.54 -6.95 -9.43
CA GLY A 394 1.82 -5.64 -10.01
C GLY A 394 1.56 -4.50 -9.04
N LEU A 395 0.55 -4.64 -8.17
CA LEU A 395 0.32 -3.74 -7.04
C LEU A 395 1.53 -3.72 -6.11
N SER A 396 2.02 -4.90 -5.71
CA SER A 396 3.24 -5.02 -4.91
C SER A 396 4.44 -4.42 -5.66
N ALA A 397 4.67 -4.75 -6.93
CA ALA A 397 5.79 -4.19 -7.69
C ALA A 397 5.75 -2.65 -7.76
N ALA A 398 4.60 -2.06 -8.07
CA ALA A 398 4.43 -0.62 -8.17
C ALA A 398 4.56 0.10 -6.80
N TYR A 399 4.08 -0.54 -5.73
CA TYR A 399 4.31 -0.08 -4.36
C TYR A 399 5.80 0.01 -4.04
N HIS A 400 6.54 -1.08 -4.28
CA HIS A 400 7.96 -1.15 -3.97
C HIS A 400 8.83 -0.28 -4.88
N LEU A 401 8.45 -0.11 -6.15
CA LEU A 401 9.19 0.75 -7.09
C LEU A 401 9.02 2.23 -6.74
N GLY A 402 7.88 2.64 -6.18
CA GLY A 402 7.61 4.04 -5.83
C GLY A 402 7.50 4.95 -7.07
N GLY A 403 7.92 6.21 -6.95
CA GLY A 403 7.77 7.24 -8.00
C GLY A 403 8.33 6.89 -9.38
N ASP A 404 9.18 5.87 -9.48
CA ASP A 404 9.78 5.42 -10.74
C ASP A 404 8.84 4.59 -11.65
N ALA A 405 7.68 4.14 -11.14
CA ALA A 405 6.81 3.18 -11.83
C ALA A 405 5.42 3.73 -12.18
N LEU A 406 5.04 3.60 -13.45
CA LEU A 406 3.68 3.73 -13.95
C LEU A 406 3.01 2.35 -14.03
N LEU A 407 1.89 2.14 -13.34
CA LEU A 407 1.11 0.91 -13.32
C LEU A 407 -0.12 1.03 -14.23
N LEU A 408 -0.21 0.17 -15.24
CA LEU A 408 -1.31 0.12 -16.20
C LEU A 408 -2.22 -1.08 -15.91
N GLU A 409 -3.52 -0.85 -15.84
CA GLU A 409 -4.54 -1.89 -15.64
C GLU A 409 -5.69 -1.72 -16.62
N ALA A 410 -6.08 -2.82 -17.28
CA ALA A 410 -7.12 -2.82 -18.29
C ALA A 410 -8.53 -2.73 -17.70
N ASN A 411 -8.72 -3.18 -16.47
CA ASN A 411 -10.00 -3.14 -15.75
C ASN A 411 -10.23 -1.76 -15.09
N ASP A 412 -11.47 -1.53 -14.70
CA ASP A 412 -11.92 -0.35 -13.96
C ASP A 412 -11.50 -0.36 -12.47
N ARG A 413 -10.93 -1.48 -12.00
CA ARG A 413 -10.48 -1.69 -10.61
C ARG A 413 -9.26 -2.60 -10.56
N VAL A 414 -8.51 -2.48 -9.47
CA VAL A 414 -7.34 -3.33 -9.17
C VAL A 414 -7.76 -4.70 -8.64
N GLY A 415 -6.80 -5.62 -8.58
CA GLY A 415 -6.92 -6.91 -7.90
C GLY A 415 -6.79 -8.13 -8.81
N GLY A 416 -6.88 -7.98 -10.13
CA GLY A 416 -6.77 -9.11 -11.07
C GLY A 416 -7.79 -10.21 -10.77
N TRP A 417 -7.32 -11.41 -10.46
CA TRP A 417 -8.16 -12.53 -10.03
C TRP A 417 -8.48 -12.55 -8.54
N CYS A 418 -7.85 -11.70 -7.74
CA CYS A 418 -8.13 -11.52 -6.31
C CYS A 418 -9.23 -10.47 -6.05
N ARG A 419 -10.06 -10.19 -7.06
CA ARG A 419 -11.17 -9.25 -6.97
C ARG A 419 -12.39 -9.89 -6.30
N SER A 420 -13.27 -9.02 -5.82
CA SER A 420 -14.58 -9.40 -5.29
C SER A 420 -15.69 -8.62 -6.00
N ILE A 421 -16.88 -9.21 -6.02
CA ILE A 421 -18.12 -8.62 -6.52
C ILE A 421 -19.15 -8.59 -5.39
N VAL A 422 -20.07 -7.62 -5.48
CA VAL A 422 -21.22 -7.53 -4.57
C VAL A 422 -22.49 -7.63 -5.40
N ASP A 423 -23.38 -8.54 -5.02
CA ASP A 423 -24.64 -8.83 -5.73
C ASP A 423 -25.74 -9.11 -4.70
N ASN A 424 -26.82 -8.34 -4.71
CA ASN A 424 -27.92 -8.39 -3.72
C ASN A 424 -27.46 -8.48 -2.25
N GLY A 425 -26.38 -7.77 -1.92
CA GLY A 425 -25.79 -7.74 -0.57
C GLY A 425 -24.87 -8.92 -0.23
N PHE A 426 -24.75 -9.92 -1.11
CA PHE A 426 -23.74 -10.97 -1.02
C PHE A 426 -22.41 -10.47 -1.57
N THR A 427 -21.30 -10.79 -0.90
CA THR A 427 -19.95 -10.56 -1.42
C THR A 427 -19.34 -11.87 -1.87
N PHE A 428 -18.95 -11.96 -3.15
CA PHE A 428 -18.28 -13.12 -3.73
C PHE A 428 -16.91 -12.75 -4.24
N ASP A 429 -15.90 -13.57 -3.98
CA ASP A 429 -14.62 -13.45 -4.66
C ASP A 429 -14.71 -14.06 -6.06
N PHE A 430 -13.78 -13.68 -6.95
CA PHE A 430 -13.70 -14.25 -8.30
C PHE A 430 -13.46 -15.79 -8.28
N ALA A 431 -12.83 -16.28 -7.22
CA ALA A 431 -12.68 -17.69 -6.83
C ALA A 431 -12.43 -17.75 -5.31
N GLY A 432 -12.34 -18.93 -4.70
CA GLY A 432 -12.00 -19.02 -3.27
C GLY A 432 -10.59 -18.49 -2.96
N HIS A 433 -10.50 -17.45 -2.13
CA HIS A 433 -9.24 -16.84 -1.69
C HIS A 433 -9.14 -16.80 -0.16
N ILE A 434 -7.92 -17.03 0.36
CA ILE A 434 -7.61 -16.92 1.79
C ILE A 434 -6.24 -16.26 1.99
N MET A 435 -6.06 -15.57 3.10
CA MET A 435 -4.77 -15.04 3.54
C MET A 435 -4.07 -16.09 4.39
N PHE A 436 -3.01 -16.67 3.85
CA PHE A 436 -2.18 -17.63 4.55
C PHE A 436 -0.74 -17.43 4.11
N SER A 437 0.18 -17.29 5.08
CA SER A 437 1.61 -17.19 4.79
C SER A 437 2.40 -17.45 6.08
N ASN A 438 3.60 -18.00 5.93
CA ASN A 438 4.59 -18.08 7.01
C ASN A 438 5.65 -16.98 6.90
N ASP A 439 5.61 -16.15 5.86
CA ASP A 439 6.56 -15.07 5.66
C ASP A 439 6.20 -13.85 6.55
N PRO A 440 7.07 -13.44 7.49
CA PRO A 440 6.81 -12.29 8.36
C PRO A 440 6.54 -11.00 7.59
N TYR A 441 7.17 -10.82 6.43
CA TYR A 441 6.98 -9.67 5.56
C TYR A 441 5.55 -9.63 4.99
N VAL A 442 5.01 -10.79 4.60
CA VAL A 442 3.64 -10.86 4.10
C VAL A 442 2.64 -10.51 5.21
N HIS A 443 2.90 -10.93 6.45
CA HIS A 443 2.09 -10.50 7.60
C HIS A 443 2.17 -9.00 7.87
N GLU A 444 3.34 -8.38 7.68
CA GLU A 444 3.49 -6.92 7.74
C GLU A 444 2.66 -6.24 6.65
N MET A 445 2.67 -6.77 5.42
CA MET A 445 1.81 -6.30 4.34
C MET A 445 0.33 -6.44 4.67
N TYR A 446 -0.12 -7.56 5.24
CA TYR A 446 -1.52 -7.69 5.66
C TYR A 446 -1.89 -6.62 6.70
N ARG A 447 -1.02 -6.33 7.68
CA ARG A 447 -1.28 -5.25 8.66
C ARG A 447 -1.30 -3.87 8.02
N LEU A 448 -0.37 -3.59 7.10
CA LEU A 448 -0.32 -2.31 6.39
C LEU A 448 -1.59 -2.08 5.57
N LEU A 449 -2.01 -3.09 4.80
CA LEU A 449 -3.06 -2.97 3.81
C LEU A 449 -4.48 -3.06 4.41
N LEU A 450 -4.65 -3.80 5.50
CA LEU A 450 -5.97 -4.02 6.11
C LEU A 450 -6.14 -3.36 7.48
N GLY A 451 -5.07 -3.05 8.21
CA GLY A 451 -5.15 -2.61 9.59
C GLY A 451 -5.97 -3.59 10.44
N ASP A 452 -7.05 -3.11 11.05
CA ASP A 452 -7.97 -3.91 11.87
C ASP A 452 -9.03 -4.68 11.04
N ASN A 453 -9.07 -4.52 9.72
CA ASN A 453 -10.04 -5.19 8.83
C ASN A 453 -9.66 -6.65 8.53
N VAL A 454 -9.34 -7.43 9.56
CA VAL A 454 -8.86 -8.82 9.42
C VAL A 454 -9.70 -9.77 10.27
N HIS A 455 -10.05 -10.91 9.68
CA HIS A 455 -10.76 -12.01 10.34
C HIS A 455 -9.91 -13.28 10.28
N TRP A 456 -9.44 -13.77 11.43
CA TRP A 456 -8.63 -14.99 11.53
C TRP A 456 -9.43 -16.15 12.09
N GLN A 457 -9.42 -17.29 11.39
CA GLN A 457 -10.23 -18.46 11.75
C GLN A 457 -9.53 -19.79 11.50
N ASP A 458 -9.98 -20.82 12.20
CA ASP A 458 -9.46 -22.18 12.05
C ASP A 458 -10.02 -22.82 10.77
N ARG A 459 -9.14 -23.49 10.02
CA ARG A 459 -9.48 -24.06 8.72
C ARG A 459 -10.44 -25.24 8.85
N GLU A 460 -11.47 -25.24 8.00
CA GLU A 460 -12.47 -26.32 7.90
C GLU A 460 -12.61 -26.76 6.44
N ALA A 461 -11.65 -27.56 5.98
CA ALA A 461 -11.58 -28.12 4.63
C ALA A 461 -12.09 -29.56 4.61
N TRP A 462 -12.96 -29.89 3.64
CA TRP A 462 -13.66 -31.17 3.61
C TRP A 462 -13.73 -31.75 2.20
N ILE A 463 -14.02 -33.04 2.11
CA ILE A 463 -14.20 -33.78 0.87
C ILE A 463 -15.58 -34.44 0.95
N TYR A 464 -16.38 -34.30 -0.11
CA TYR A 464 -17.65 -34.99 -0.25
C TYR A 464 -17.50 -36.12 -1.28
N SER A 465 -17.56 -37.36 -0.81
CA SER A 465 -17.42 -38.56 -1.65
C SER A 465 -18.24 -39.68 -1.06
N LYS A 466 -18.84 -40.53 -1.91
CA LYS A 466 -19.70 -41.65 -1.46
C LYS A 466 -20.82 -41.21 -0.51
N SER A 467 -21.37 -40.01 -0.76
CA SER A 467 -22.43 -39.38 0.06
C SER A 467 -22.07 -39.14 1.53
N VAL A 468 -20.78 -39.04 1.84
CA VAL A 468 -20.29 -38.68 3.18
C VAL A 468 -19.26 -37.56 3.11
N TYR A 469 -19.14 -36.82 4.21
CA TYR A 469 -18.11 -35.80 4.38
C TYR A 469 -16.93 -36.35 5.18
N THR A 470 -15.74 -36.30 4.61
CA THR A 470 -14.48 -36.56 5.32
C THR A 470 -13.62 -35.30 5.39
N ARG A 471 -12.80 -35.17 6.42
CA ARG A 471 -11.88 -34.03 6.55
C ARG A 471 -10.79 -34.12 5.50
N TYR A 472 -10.26 -32.96 5.10
CA TYR A 472 -9.01 -32.91 4.38
C TYR A 472 -7.82 -33.15 5.35
N PRO A 473 -6.77 -33.91 4.96
CA PRO A 473 -6.56 -34.57 3.67
C PRO A 473 -7.18 -35.97 3.57
N PHE A 474 -7.67 -36.37 2.38
CA PHE A 474 -8.37 -37.65 2.14
C PHE A 474 -7.60 -38.86 2.69
N GLN A 475 -6.32 -38.90 2.38
CA GLN A 475 -5.42 -40.01 2.69
C GLN A 475 -5.26 -40.25 4.20
N GLY A 476 -5.41 -39.23 5.04
CA GLY A 476 -5.32 -39.32 6.50
C GLY A 476 -6.67 -39.28 7.23
N ALA A 477 -7.80 -39.28 6.51
CA ALA A 477 -9.13 -39.07 7.07
C ALA A 477 -10.17 -39.99 6.43
N LEU A 478 -9.90 -41.30 6.47
CA LEU A 478 -10.75 -42.32 5.84
C LEU A 478 -11.96 -42.72 6.68
N TYR A 479 -11.98 -42.35 7.97
CA TYR A 479 -13.06 -42.66 8.90
C TYR A 479 -14.41 -42.14 8.39
N GLY A 480 -15.43 -43.01 8.42
CA GLY A 480 -16.79 -42.71 7.95
C GLY A 480 -17.04 -43.05 6.48
N LEU A 481 -16.00 -43.37 5.69
CA LEU A 481 -16.19 -43.95 4.35
C LEU A 481 -16.76 -45.38 4.42
N PRO A 482 -17.37 -45.88 3.34
CA PRO A 482 -17.78 -47.28 3.25
C PRO A 482 -16.60 -48.23 3.52
N ALA A 483 -16.84 -49.31 4.28
CA ALA A 483 -15.79 -50.23 4.73
C ALA A 483 -14.93 -50.80 3.58
N GLU A 484 -15.53 -51.13 2.43
CA GLU A 484 -14.77 -51.60 1.26
C GLU A 484 -13.88 -50.51 0.65
N VAL A 485 -14.30 -49.24 0.70
CA VAL A 485 -13.46 -48.11 0.24
C VAL A 485 -12.25 -47.95 1.16
N ILE A 486 -12.46 -47.97 2.48
CA ILE A 486 -11.38 -47.90 3.48
C ILE A 486 -10.38 -49.05 3.24
N LYS A 487 -10.88 -50.27 3.09
CA LYS A 487 -10.07 -51.46 2.82
C LYS A 487 -9.25 -51.31 1.54
N GLU A 488 -9.86 -50.88 0.43
CA GLU A 488 -9.14 -50.66 -0.83
C GLU A 488 -8.04 -49.59 -0.66
N CYS A 489 -8.30 -48.49 0.05
CA CYS A 489 -7.32 -47.44 0.33
C CYS A 489 -6.13 -47.96 1.16
N ILE A 490 -6.39 -48.66 2.26
CA ILE A 490 -5.33 -49.18 3.15
C ILE A 490 -4.53 -50.29 2.46
N ILE A 491 -5.18 -51.25 1.81
CA ILE A 491 -4.47 -52.32 1.07
C ILE A 491 -3.63 -51.72 -0.05
N GLY A 492 -4.18 -50.78 -0.83
CA GLY A 492 -3.44 -50.12 -1.90
C GLY A 492 -2.20 -49.37 -1.39
N ALA A 493 -2.30 -48.70 -0.24
CA ALA A 493 -1.16 -48.03 0.39
C ALA A 493 -0.08 -49.02 0.88
N ILE A 494 -0.49 -50.17 1.44
CA ILE A 494 0.42 -51.25 1.83
C ILE A 494 1.15 -51.81 0.60
N GLU A 495 0.41 -52.12 -0.48
CA GLU A 495 0.97 -52.68 -1.71
C GLU A 495 1.94 -51.71 -2.40
N ALA A 496 1.63 -50.42 -2.40
CA ALA A 496 2.52 -49.39 -2.95
C ALA A 496 3.84 -49.28 -2.17
N ARG A 497 3.79 -49.44 -0.84
CA ARG A 497 4.96 -49.25 0.04
C ARG A 497 5.82 -50.51 0.23
N PHE A 498 5.21 -51.69 0.19
CA PHE A 498 5.87 -52.97 0.50
C PHE A 498 5.83 -54.00 -0.64
N GLY A 499 5.20 -53.66 -1.77
CA GLY A 499 4.94 -54.59 -2.87
C GLY A 499 3.71 -55.46 -2.61
N THR A 500 3.19 -56.07 -3.68
CA THR A 500 2.05 -57.00 -3.55
C THR A 500 2.47 -58.26 -2.79
N SER A 501 1.70 -58.64 -1.76
CA SER A 501 1.89 -59.91 -1.04
C SER A 501 1.50 -61.16 -1.87
N ALA A 502 1.37 -61.01 -3.19
CA ALA A 502 1.17 -62.13 -4.09
C ALA A 502 2.49 -62.90 -4.22
N LYS A 503 2.59 -64.04 -3.52
CA LYS A 503 3.48 -65.12 -3.94
C LYS A 503 3.33 -65.28 -5.45
N LYS A 504 4.39 -64.98 -6.20
CA LYS A 504 4.55 -65.45 -7.59
C LYS A 504 4.25 -66.95 -7.54
N PRO A 505 3.30 -67.49 -8.33
CA PRO A 505 3.17 -68.93 -8.44
C PRO A 505 4.53 -69.44 -8.92
N GLU A 506 5.15 -70.34 -8.16
CA GLU A 506 6.33 -71.04 -8.65
C GLU A 506 6.00 -71.64 -10.02
N PRO A 507 6.89 -71.51 -11.02
CA PRO A 507 6.70 -72.24 -12.25
C PRO A 507 6.69 -73.73 -11.90
N LYS A 508 5.59 -74.42 -12.22
CA LYS A 508 5.49 -75.87 -12.06
C LYS A 508 6.74 -76.51 -12.67
N PRO A 509 7.50 -77.35 -11.93
CA PRO A 509 8.55 -78.13 -12.55
C PRO A 509 7.90 -79.04 -13.60
N ALA A 510 8.54 -79.14 -14.76
CA ALA A 510 8.16 -80.07 -15.81
C ALA A 510 8.04 -81.47 -15.19
N GLY A 511 6.82 -82.02 -15.17
CA GLY A 511 6.62 -83.40 -14.78
C GLY A 511 7.29 -84.33 -15.81
N PRO A 512 7.95 -85.41 -15.38
CA PRO A 512 8.18 -86.53 -16.26
C PRO A 512 6.86 -87.29 -16.49
N ALA A 513 6.84 -88.02 -17.60
CA ALA A 513 5.70 -88.69 -18.20
C ALA A 513 4.87 -89.60 -17.26
N LEU A 514 3.61 -89.76 -17.67
CA LEU A 514 2.67 -90.86 -17.43
C LEU A 514 3.26 -92.09 -16.69
N ASN A 515 2.63 -92.46 -15.56
CA ASN A 515 1.90 -93.74 -15.44
C ASN A 515 1.24 -93.90 -14.06
N GLY A 516 0.00 -94.42 -14.08
CA GLY A 516 -0.44 -95.43 -13.11
C GLY A 516 -1.13 -94.99 -11.83
N ASN A 517 -2.46 -95.15 -11.83
CA ASN A 517 -3.31 -95.74 -10.77
C ASN A 517 -3.13 -95.38 -9.29
N GLY A 518 -4.27 -95.07 -8.64
CA GLY A 518 -4.54 -95.60 -7.29
C GLY A 518 -5.17 -94.65 -6.29
N HIS A 519 -6.49 -94.76 -6.15
CA HIS A 519 -7.27 -94.78 -4.90
C HIS A 519 -6.88 -93.95 -3.65
N ALA A 520 -7.88 -93.17 -3.23
CA ALA A 520 -8.58 -93.22 -1.93
C ALA A 520 -8.08 -92.40 -0.72
N ASN A 521 -9.07 -91.65 -0.19
CA ASN A 521 -9.44 -91.42 1.21
C ASN A 521 -8.54 -90.63 2.16
N GLY A 522 -9.17 -89.63 2.81
CA GLY A 522 -9.33 -89.73 4.26
C GLY A 522 -9.07 -88.47 5.09
N ASN A 523 -10.14 -87.72 5.36
CA ASN A 523 -10.61 -87.19 6.66
C ASN A 523 -9.65 -86.71 7.77
N GLY A 524 -10.07 -85.58 8.38
CA GLY A 524 -9.98 -85.30 9.84
C GLY A 524 -9.44 -83.89 10.13
N ARG A 525 -10.25 -82.86 10.46
CA ARG A 525 -10.90 -82.55 11.77
C ARG A 525 -9.94 -82.78 12.97
N ALA A 526 -9.82 -81.94 13.99
CA ALA A 526 -10.39 -80.65 14.38
C ALA A 526 -9.71 -80.18 15.69
N ALA A 527 -10.03 -78.95 16.14
CA ALA A 527 -10.08 -78.44 17.53
C ALA A 527 -8.72 -78.26 18.28
N ALA A 528 -8.34 -77.11 18.89
CA ALA A 528 -8.96 -76.09 19.77
C ALA A 528 -8.44 -76.19 21.22
N SER A 529 -8.44 -75.05 21.92
CA SER A 529 -7.97 -74.73 23.30
C SER A 529 -6.46 -74.49 23.42
N GLY A 530 -5.92 -73.44 24.07
CA GLY A 530 -6.44 -72.42 24.98
C GLY A 530 -5.67 -72.48 26.30
N LEU A 531 -4.91 -71.43 26.70
CA LEU A 531 -4.62 -71.02 28.09
C LEU A 531 -3.52 -69.95 28.20
N ALA A 532 -3.74 -69.03 29.14
CA ALA A 532 -2.90 -67.90 29.55
C ALA A 532 -1.66 -68.32 30.36
N ASN A 533 -0.60 -67.48 30.39
CA ASN A 533 -0.24 -66.59 31.53
C ASN A 533 1.24 -66.14 31.49
N ARG A 534 1.47 -64.92 31.99
CA ARG A 534 2.65 -64.40 32.73
C ARG A 534 3.95 -63.99 32.02
N LEU A 535 4.29 -62.71 32.26
CA LEU A 535 5.59 -62.06 32.24
C LEU A 535 6.57 -62.62 33.30
N PRO A 536 7.88 -62.33 33.14
CA PRO A 536 8.61 -61.72 34.24
C PRO A 536 9.51 -60.53 33.85
N LEU A 537 9.75 -59.69 34.87
CA LEU A 537 10.67 -58.55 34.93
C LEU A 537 12.11 -58.98 35.28
N ASN A 538 13.09 -58.21 34.82
CA ASN A 538 14.42 -57.92 35.42
C ASN A 538 15.02 -56.75 34.59
N GLY A 539 15.66 -55.69 35.10
CA GLY A 539 16.27 -55.40 36.39
C GLY A 539 17.77 -55.09 36.21
N ASN A 540 18.22 -53.89 36.63
CA ASN A 540 19.59 -53.31 36.71
C ASN A 540 20.00 -52.39 35.54
N GLY A 541 20.55 -51.18 35.71
CA GLY A 541 20.99 -50.43 36.90
C GLY A 541 22.31 -49.67 36.63
N HIS A 542 22.31 -48.33 36.80
CA HIS A 542 23.45 -47.41 37.07
C HIS A 542 24.47 -47.14 35.91
N THR A 543 25.08 -45.96 35.69
CA THR A 543 25.41 -44.78 36.53
C THR A 543 25.86 -43.59 35.65
N ARG A 544 25.70 -42.36 36.15
CA ARG A 544 26.22 -41.09 35.59
C ARG A 544 27.73 -40.94 35.80
N ALA A 545 28.42 -40.29 34.86
CA ALA A 545 29.62 -39.49 35.09
C ALA A 545 29.62 -38.28 34.14
N ALA A 546 29.93 -37.10 34.69
CA ALA A 546 30.01 -35.81 34.01
C ALA A 546 31.46 -35.36 33.84
N CYS A 547 31.77 -34.53 32.84
CA CYS A 547 32.78 -33.46 32.88
C CYS A 547 32.72 -32.54 31.62
N ASN A 548 32.45 -31.25 31.87
CA ASN A 548 32.80 -29.96 31.22
C ASN A 548 33.65 -29.95 29.91
N GLY A 549 33.51 -29.05 28.92
CA GLY A 549 32.63 -27.89 28.67
C GLY A 549 33.11 -27.01 27.48
N VAL A 550 32.21 -26.09 27.03
CA VAL A 550 32.39 -24.77 26.34
C VAL A 550 32.71 -24.76 24.80
N PRO A 551 32.21 -23.80 23.97
CA PRO A 551 30.82 -23.31 23.73
C PRO A 551 30.45 -23.15 22.21
N GLY A 552 29.17 -22.95 21.91
CA GLY A 552 28.74 -22.17 20.74
C GLY A 552 28.10 -22.91 19.57
N ALA A 553 26.76 -22.86 19.51
CA ALA A 553 25.93 -22.62 18.33
C ALA A 553 24.48 -22.95 18.73
N ASP A 554 23.65 -21.91 18.81
CA ASP A 554 22.20 -21.98 18.98
C ASP A 554 21.59 -22.56 17.69
N PRO A 555 20.95 -23.74 17.65
CA PRO A 555 20.24 -24.17 16.46
C PRO A 555 18.83 -23.57 16.51
N LYS A 556 18.79 -22.26 16.24
CA LYS A 556 17.60 -21.52 15.77
C LYS A 556 17.31 -21.74 14.28
N ASP A 557 18.02 -22.65 13.62
CA ASP A 557 17.91 -22.88 12.19
C ASP A 557 17.32 -24.26 11.88
N ALA A 558 16.01 -24.37 12.04
CA ALA A 558 15.19 -25.35 11.33
C ALA A 558 13.82 -24.71 11.09
N ALA A 559 13.79 -23.72 10.19
CA ALA A 559 12.57 -23.05 9.76
C ALA A 559 11.64 -24.08 9.06
N VAL A 560 10.50 -24.33 9.70
CA VAL A 560 9.38 -25.13 9.20
C VAL A 560 8.56 -24.25 8.25
N SER A 561 8.43 -24.66 6.98
CA SER A 561 7.65 -23.99 5.92
C SER A 561 6.33 -24.74 5.67
N ASP A 562 5.21 -24.02 5.59
CA ASP A 562 3.85 -24.50 5.28
C ASP A 562 3.06 -23.38 4.54
N CYS A 563 2.81 -23.47 3.23
CA CYS A 563 2.48 -22.32 2.34
C CYS A 563 1.31 -22.54 1.34
N CYS A 564 0.22 -23.25 1.68
CA CYS A 564 -0.83 -23.57 0.69
C CYS A 564 -2.26 -23.06 1.00
N GLY A 565 -2.75 -22.16 0.14
CA GLY A 565 -4.11 -21.59 0.12
C GLY A 565 -5.07 -22.15 -0.94
N ASP A 566 -4.73 -23.26 -1.61
CA ASP A 566 -5.63 -24.08 -2.44
C ASP A 566 -6.30 -25.21 -1.63
N GLY A 567 -6.05 -25.18 -0.32
CA GLY A 567 -6.45 -26.13 0.71
C GLY A 567 -5.62 -27.42 0.72
N VAL A 568 -4.42 -27.38 0.15
CA VAL A 568 -3.46 -28.46 0.31
C VAL A 568 -2.47 -28.20 1.45
N ALA A 569 -2.73 -28.65 2.67
CA ALA A 569 -1.76 -28.53 3.79
C ALA A 569 -0.35 -29.06 3.43
N GLU A 570 0.73 -28.32 3.72
CA GLU A 570 2.08 -28.83 3.51
C GLU A 570 2.43 -29.90 4.55
N SER A 571 3.21 -30.90 4.13
CA SER A 571 3.90 -31.81 5.04
C SER A 571 5.39 -31.47 5.06
N THR A 572 5.95 -31.26 6.25
CA THR A 572 7.37 -30.88 6.46
C THR A 572 8.31 -32.08 6.51
N VAL A 573 7.99 -33.18 5.81
CA VAL A 573 8.88 -34.33 5.70
C VAL A 573 9.69 -34.17 4.42
N PRO A 574 11.02 -33.94 4.48
CA PRO A 574 11.86 -34.08 3.29
C PRO A 574 11.65 -35.49 2.74
N LEU A 575 11.72 -35.70 1.42
CA LEU A 575 11.95 -37.05 0.90
C LEU A 575 13.19 -37.59 1.62
N ALA A 576 12.99 -38.44 2.63
CA ALA A 576 14.10 -39.07 3.32
C ALA A 576 14.83 -39.89 2.27
N ALA A 577 16.10 -39.54 2.03
CA ALA A 577 17.03 -40.49 1.47
C ALA A 577 16.87 -41.78 2.29
N ALA A 578 16.60 -42.89 1.61
CA ALA A 578 16.43 -44.18 2.23
C ALA A 578 17.67 -44.51 3.08
N ASN A 579 17.60 -44.25 4.38
CA ASN A 579 18.58 -44.77 5.33
C ASN A 579 18.20 -46.21 5.63
N GLY A 580 18.59 -47.06 4.68
CA GLY A 580 18.52 -48.51 4.73
C GLY A 580 19.25 -49.00 3.50
N SER A 581 20.54 -49.31 3.67
CA SER A 581 21.45 -49.85 2.66
C SER A 581 20.77 -50.86 1.72
N ASN A 582 20.41 -50.41 0.51
CA ASN A 582 20.43 -51.17 -0.74
C ASN A 582 20.23 -50.18 -1.89
N GLY A 583 21.14 -50.20 -2.86
CA GLY A 583 21.26 -49.19 -3.91
C GLY A 583 19.95 -48.95 -4.68
N VAL A 584 19.36 -47.78 -4.47
CA VAL A 584 18.30 -47.26 -5.33
C VAL A 584 18.99 -46.66 -6.56
N THR A 585 18.79 -47.30 -7.71
CA THR A 585 19.22 -46.77 -9.00
C THR A 585 18.37 -45.56 -9.38
N LYS A 586 18.86 -44.68 -10.26
CA LYS A 586 18.20 -43.46 -10.80
C LYS A 586 16.84 -43.71 -11.52
N SER A 587 16.26 -44.91 -11.40
CA SER A 587 15.09 -45.40 -12.12
C SER A 587 13.79 -45.43 -11.30
N ASP A 588 13.81 -45.03 -10.02
CA ASP A 588 12.65 -45.15 -9.12
C ASP A 588 11.77 -43.90 -8.97
N GLU A 589 12.23 -42.71 -9.40
CA GLU A 589 11.41 -41.49 -9.35
C GLU A 589 10.20 -41.57 -10.31
N PRO A 590 9.00 -41.11 -9.89
CA PRO A 590 7.82 -41.12 -10.75
C PRO A 590 8.00 -40.18 -11.94
N ARG A 591 7.70 -40.67 -13.14
CA ARG A 591 7.91 -39.90 -14.38
C ARG A 591 6.90 -38.79 -14.56
N ASN A 592 5.69 -38.98 -14.03
CA ASN A 592 4.58 -38.03 -14.13
C ASN A 592 3.70 -38.12 -12.87
N PHE A 593 2.70 -37.23 -12.80
CA PHE A 593 1.83 -37.11 -11.65
C PHE A 593 0.95 -38.36 -11.45
N GLU A 594 0.52 -39.02 -12.52
CA GLU A 594 -0.23 -40.27 -12.41
C GLU A 594 0.60 -41.38 -11.75
N GLU A 595 1.83 -41.60 -12.21
CA GLU A 595 2.74 -42.57 -11.60
C GLU A 595 3.05 -42.23 -10.14
N PHE A 596 3.21 -40.95 -9.83
CA PHE A 596 3.37 -40.49 -8.45
C PHE A 596 2.18 -40.91 -7.58
N ILE A 597 0.95 -40.65 -8.03
CA ILE A 597 -0.28 -41.02 -7.29
C ILE A 597 -0.30 -42.51 -6.94
N TYR A 598 -0.02 -43.37 -7.93
CA TYR A 598 -0.04 -44.82 -7.72
C TYR A 598 1.13 -45.30 -6.84
N LYS A 599 2.35 -44.79 -7.06
CA LYS A 599 3.54 -45.20 -6.29
C LYS A 599 3.48 -44.73 -4.84
N VAL A 600 2.88 -43.57 -4.58
CA VAL A 600 2.93 -42.92 -3.26
C VAL A 600 1.68 -43.21 -2.43
N TRP A 601 0.48 -43.06 -3.00
CA TRP A 601 -0.77 -43.24 -2.26
C TRP A 601 -1.47 -44.58 -2.52
N GLY A 602 -1.03 -45.31 -3.56
CA GLY A 602 -1.57 -46.62 -3.88
C GLY A 602 -2.90 -46.60 -4.63
N ALA A 603 -3.27 -47.76 -5.19
CA ALA A 603 -4.39 -47.90 -6.12
C ALA A 603 -5.76 -47.53 -5.52
N GLY A 604 -5.96 -47.72 -4.21
CA GLY A 604 -7.21 -47.37 -3.54
C GLY A 604 -7.43 -45.85 -3.44
N ILE A 605 -6.45 -45.11 -2.91
CA ILE A 605 -6.51 -43.63 -2.88
C ILE A 605 -6.59 -43.07 -4.29
N ALA A 606 -5.82 -43.63 -5.23
CA ALA A 606 -5.85 -43.27 -6.64
C ALA A 606 -7.28 -43.34 -7.21
N LYS A 607 -7.95 -44.48 -7.03
CA LYS A 607 -9.30 -44.74 -7.54
C LYS A 607 -10.38 -43.85 -6.91
N HIS A 608 -10.35 -43.66 -5.59
CA HIS A 608 -11.48 -43.05 -4.86
C HIS A 608 -11.38 -41.53 -4.72
N PHE A 609 -10.20 -40.95 -4.91
CA PHE A 609 -10.01 -39.51 -4.74
C PHE A 609 -8.98 -38.94 -5.71
N ALA A 610 -7.73 -39.39 -5.64
CA ALA A 610 -6.62 -38.64 -6.23
C ALA A 610 -6.70 -38.53 -7.75
N VAL A 611 -6.96 -39.62 -8.48
CA VAL A 611 -7.12 -39.58 -9.94
C VAL A 611 -8.38 -38.81 -10.37
N PRO A 612 -9.59 -39.15 -9.91
CA PRO A 612 -10.80 -38.47 -10.39
C PRO A 612 -10.81 -36.98 -10.03
N TYR A 613 -10.37 -36.61 -8.83
CA TYR A 613 -10.26 -35.20 -8.44
C TYR A 613 -9.26 -34.44 -9.30
N ASN A 614 -8.05 -34.99 -9.49
CA ASN A 614 -7.01 -34.30 -10.24
C ASN A 614 -7.32 -34.21 -11.74
N GLN A 615 -7.93 -35.24 -12.34
CA GLN A 615 -8.43 -35.14 -13.72
C GLN A 615 -9.50 -34.06 -13.83
N LYS A 616 -10.37 -33.93 -12.82
CA LYS A 616 -11.41 -32.93 -12.79
C LYS A 616 -10.83 -31.52 -12.70
N ILE A 617 -9.93 -31.22 -11.76
CA ILE A 617 -9.33 -29.88 -11.60
C ILE A 617 -8.37 -29.53 -12.76
N TRP A 618 -7.46 -30.42 -13.13
CA TRP A 618 -6.44 -30.09 -14.13
C TRP A 618 -6.97 -30.12 -15.56
N ALA A 619 -8.07 -30.83 -15.83
CA ALA A 619 -8.68 -30.93 -17.17
C ALA A 619 -7.68 -31.41 -18.26
N VAL A 620 -6.64 -32.13 -17.86
CA VAL A 620 -5.62 -32.75 -18.72
C VAL A 620 -5.26 -34.15 -18.18
N PRO A 621 -4.69 -35.04 -19.02
CA PRO A 621 -4.17 -36.31 -18.56
C PRO A 621 -3.07 -36.12 -17.52
N LEU A 622 -3.18 -36.81 -16.38
CA LEU A 622 -2.18 -36.72 -15.30
C LEU A 622 -0.84 -37.33 -15.70
N SER A 623 -0.84 -38.18 -16.74
CA SER A 623 0.35 -38.72 -17.40
C SER A 623 1.21 -37.67 -18.10
N ASP A 624 0.61 -36.52 -18.45
CA ASP A 624 1.31 -35.42 -19.14
C ASP A 624 1.96 -34.44 -18.15
N MET A 625 1.56 -34.50 -16.88
CA MET A 625 2.00 -33.57 -15.85
C MET A 625 3.26 -34.07 -15.17
N GLU A 626 4.27 -33.22 -15.08
CA GLU A 626 5.48 -33.50 -14.30
C GLU A 626 5.23 -33.37 -12.78
N THR A 627 6.23 -33.71 -11.98
CA THR A 627 6.13 -33.84 -10.52
C THR A 627 6.82 -32.72 -9.73
N SER A 628 7.50 -31.79 -10.40
CA SER A 628 8.31 -30.72 -9.76
C SER A 628 7.50 -29.78 -8.84
N TRP A 629 6.20 -29.61 -9.12
CA TRP A 629 5.30 -28.72 -8.39
C TRP A 629 4.69 -29.33 -7.12
N LEU A 630 4.90 -30.64 -6.89
CA LEU A 630 4.33 -31.38 -5.76
C LEU A 630 5.02 -31.07 -4.42
N GLY A 631 6.27 -30.61 -4.45
CA GLY A 631 7.08 -30.35 -3.26
C GLY A 631 6.39 -29.34 -2.32
N GLY A 632 6.18 -29.75 -1.07
CA GLY A 632 5.40 -28.99 -0.08
C GLY A 632 3.89 -29.08 -0.29
N ARG A 633 3.39 -29.16 -1.53
CA ARG A 633 1.97 -29.01 -1.85
C ARG A 633 1.15 -30.28 -1.96
N VAL A 634 1.59 -31.41 -1.40
CA VAL A 634 0.64 -32.50 -1.16
C VAL A 634 0.93 -33.22 0.17
N PRO A 635 -0.09 -33.46 1.00
CA PRO A 635 0.11 -34.14 2.28
C PRO A 635 0.54 -35.59 2.08
N MET A 636 1.54 -35.99 2.88
CA MET A 636 2.18 -37.29 2.81
C MET A 636 2.06 -37.99 4.17
N PRO A 637 0.84 -38.42 4.58
CA PRO A 637 0.74 -39.18 5.82
C PRO A 637 1.46 -40.51 5.69
N ASP A 638 2.00 -41.00 6.80
CA ASP A 638 2.54 -42.35 6.86
C ASP A 638 1.43 -43.41 6.98
N LEU A 639 1.78 -44.68 6.78
CA LEU A 639 0.79 -45.75 6.83
C LEU A 639 0.11 -45.88 8.20
N GLY A 640 0.81 -45.57 9.29
CA GLY A 640 0.25 -45.57 10.64
C GLY A 640 -0.83 -44.49 10.78
N GLU A 641 -0.55 -43.28 10.32
CA GLU A 641 -1.50 -42.16 10.29
C GLU A 641 -2.72 -42.48 9.41
N MET A 642 -2.51 -43.12 8.25
CA MET A 642 -3.62 -43.58 7.40
C MET A 642 -4.52 -44.61 8.10
N ILE A 643 -3.93 -45.56 8.83
CA ILE A 643 -4.67 -46.58 9.59
C ILE A 643 -5.42 -45.93 10.75
N GLU A 644 -4.78 -45.04 11.51
CA GLU A 644 -5.43 -44.33 12.62
C GLU A 644 -6.60 -43.48 12.12
N GLY A 645 -6.39 -42.73 11.03
CA GLY A 645 -7.42 -41.94 10.36
C GLY A 645 -8.54 -42.77 9.72
N ALA A 646 -8.37 -44.08 9.56
CA ALA A 646 -9.44 -45.00 9.18
C ALA A 646 -10.24 -45.53 10.38
N LEU A 647 -9.61 -45.63 11.56
CA LEU A 647 -10.20 -46.20 12.78
C LEU A 647 -10.95 -45.16 13.61
N SER A 648 -10.52 -43.89 13.57
CA SER A 648 -11.10 -42.81 14.38
C SER A 648 -11.26 -41.51 13.59
N PRO A 649 -12.20 -40.62 13.96
CA PRO A 649 -12.32 -39.31 13.35
C PRO A 649 -11.02 -38.50 13.47
N THR A 650 -10.56 -37.91 12.36
CA THR A 650 -9.42 -36.98 12.38
C THR A 650 -9.79 -35.72 13.18
N PRO A 651 -8.96 -35.29 14.15
CA PRO A 651 -9.23 -34.08 14.92
C PRO A 651 -9.16 -32.83 14.05
N ARG A 652 -9.73 -31.72 14.54
CA ARG A 652 -9.52 -30.40 13.94
C ARG A 652 -8.02 -30.09 13.91
N PRO A 653 -7.49 -29.55 12.80
CA PRO A 653 -6.11 -29.06 12.77
C PRO A 653 -5.94 -27.99 13.87
N LEU A 654 -4.94 -28.13 14.74
CA LEU A 654 -4.66 -27.23 15.86
C LEU A 654 -3.30 -26.54 15.64
N GLY A 655 -3.23 -25.24 15.88
CA GLY A 655 -1.98 -24.45 15.82
C GLY A 655 -2.03 -23.29 14.81
N PRO A 656 -1.01 -22.40 14.81
CA PRO A 656 -0.96 -21.22 13.94
C PRO A 656 -1.01 -21.58 12.44
N ASN A 657 -0.48 -22.73 12.05
CA ASN A 657 -0.48 -23.22 10.66
C ASN A 657 -1.85 -23.83 10.24
N ALA A 658 -2.79 -23.98 11.17
CA ALA A 658 -4.16 -24.41 10.92
C ALA A 658 -5.14 -23.24 10.69
N ARG A 659 -4.65 -21.99 10.83
CA ARG A 659 -5.46 -20.77 10.73
C ARG A 659 -5.26 -20.08 9.40
N PHE A 660 -6.31 -19.45 8.91
CA PHE A 660 -6.20 -18.52 7.78
C PHE A 660 -6.90 -17.20 8.12
N GLY A 661 -6.48 -16.15 7.43
CA GLY A 661 -7.06 -14.83 7.50
C GLY A 661 -7.96 -14.56 6.30
N TYR A 662 -8.91 -13.66 6.47
CA TYR A 662 -9.72 -13.09 5.39
C TYR A 662 -10.09 -11.65 5.76
N PRO A 663 -10.26 -10.70 4.81
CA PRO A 663 -10.70 -9.36 5.16
C PRO A 663 -12.07 -9.37 5.86
N LEU A 664 -12.19 -8.65 6.98
CA LEU A 664 -13.44 -8.65 7.74
C LEU A 664 -14.59 -8.03 6.93
N ARG A 665 -14.32 -7.02 6.10
CA ARG A 665 -15.29 -6.34 5.22
C ARG A 665 -14.68 -6.11 3.83
N GLY A 666 -15.53 -6.10 2.81
CA GLY A 666 -15.17 -5.76 1.43
C GLY A 666 -14.65 -6.92 0.57
N GLY A 667 -14.70 -8.15 1.09
CA GLY A 667 -14.16 -9.32 0.40
C GLY A 667 -12.64 -9.26 0.22
N PHE A 668 -12.07 -10.17 -0.57
CA PHE A 668 -10.64 -10.16 -0.86
C PHE A 668 -10.17 -8.89 -1.61
N GLN A 669 -11.10 -8.21 -2.30
CA GLN A 669 -10.90 -6.89 -2.90
C GLN A 669 -10.33 -5.87 -1.90
N ALA A 670 -10.76 -5.90 -0.63
CA ALA A 670 -10.29 -4.94 0.38
C ALA A 670 -8.77 -5.00 0.60
N LEU A 671 -8.18 -6.20 0.48
CA LEU A 671 -6.72 -6.36 0.55
C LEU A 671 -6.02 -5.72 -0.65
N MET A 672 -6.63 -5.79 -1.83
CA MET A 672 -6.11 -5.17 -3.06
C MET A 672 -6.27 -3.66 -3.02
N ASP A 673 -7.42 -3.16 -2.56
CA ASP A 673 -7.72 -1.74 -2.43
C ASP A 673 -6.82 -1.05 -1.40
N GLY A 674 -6.32 -1.79 -0.41
CA GLY A 674 -5.31 -1.32 0.55
C GLY A 674 -4.04 -0.76 -0.10
N PHE A 675 -3.74 -1.12 -1.35
CA PHE A 675 -2.62 -0.54 -2.09
C PHE A 675 -2.92 0.85 -2.67
N LEU A 676 -4.19 1.20 -2.92
CA LEU A 676 -4.56 2.43 -3.64
C LEU A 676 -4.02 3.71 -3.00
N PRO A 677 -4.06 3.89 -1.66
CA PRO A 677 -3.49 5.07 -1.01
C PRO A 677 -1.99 5.24 -1.24
N HIS A 678 -1.28 4.17 -1.60
CA HIS A 678 0.17 4.17 -1.81
C HIS A 678 0.57 4.34 -3.28
N LEU A 679 -0.37 4.24 -4.22
CA LEU A 679 -0.09 4.27 -5.66
C LEU A 679 -0.26 5.67 -6.27
N GLY A 680 -1.25 6.45 -5.83
CA GLY A 680 -1.48 7.80 -6.34
C GLY A 680 -1.89 7.83 -7.81
N ASP A 681 -1.43 8.83 -8.56
CA ASP A 681 -1.69 9.03 -10.00
C ASP A 681 -0.90 8.07 -10.91
N ARG A 682 0.03 7.30 -10.34
CA ARG A 682 0.82 6.28 -11.02
C ARG A 682 0.00 5.07 -11.45
N LEU A 683 -1.22 4.92 -10.95
CA LEU A 683 -2.14 3.86 -11.38
C LEU A 683 -3.08 4.42 -12.46
N ARG A 684 -3.05 3.81 -13.64
CA ARG A 684 -4.02 4.07 -14.71
C ARG A 684 -4.93 2.86 -14.90
N LEU A 685 -6.18 3.03 -14.49
CA LEU A 685 -7.27 2.07 -14.70
C LEU A 685 -7.91 2.29 -16.07
N ASN A 686 -8.63 1.30 -16.57
CA ASN A 686 -9.22 1.30 -17.92
C ASN A 686 -8.20 1.49 -19.06
N THR A 687 -6.94 1.17 -18.81
CA THR A 687 -5.83 1.32 -19.76
C THR A 687 -5.39 -0.04 -20.25
N ARG A 688 -6.06 -0.53 -21.30
CA ARG A 688 -5.74 -1.81 -21.91
C ARG A 688 -4.54 -1.70 -22.82
N VAL A 689 -3.52 -2.52 -22.57
CA VAL A 689 -2.38 -2.69 -23.49
C VAL A 689 -2.83 -3.45 -24.74
N ARG A 690 -2.61 -2.84 -25.91
CA ARG A 690 -2.85 -3.42 -27.23
C ARG A 690 -1.62 -4.15 -27.74
N SER A 691 -0.47 -3.48 -27.73
CA SER A 691 0.80 -4.05 -28.18
C SER A 691 1.98 -3.56 -27.34
N VAL A 692 3.07 -4.31 -27.38
CA VAL A 692 4.34 -3.94 -26.74
C VAL A 692 5.41 -4.05 -27.81
N SER A 693 6.22 -3.01 -27.98
CA SER A 693 7.35 -3.01 -28.92
C SER A 693 8.66 -3.05 -28.14
N PRO A 694 9.33 -4.22 -28.03
CA PRO A 694 10.61 -4.31 -27.33
C PRO A 694 11.73 -3.51 -28.00
N SER A 695 11.73 -3.39 -29.33
CA SER A 695 12.74 -2.62 -30.07
C SER A 695 12.59 -1.11 -29.87
N ARG A 696 11.36 -0.59 -29.91
CA ARG A 696 11.06 0.83 -29.66
C ARG A 696 10.99 1.16 -28.17
N LYS A 697 10.88 0.15 -27.30
CA LYS A 697 10.58 0.25 -25.87
C LYS A 697 9.33 1.07 -25.58
N VAL A 698 8.22 0.69 -26.21
CA VAL A 698 6.94 1.36 -26.08
C VAL A 698 5.84 0.34 -25.78
N VAL A 699 4.96 0.68 -24.85
CA VAL A 699 3.66 0.01 -24.68
C VAL A 699 2.60 0.84 -25.39
N VAL A 700 1.83 0.25 -26.29
CA VAL A 700 0.74 0.92 -26.99
C VAL A 700 -0.58 0.47 -26.38
N THR A 701 -1.41 1.42 -25.97
CA THR A 701 -2.72 1.17 -25.39
C THR A 701 -3.81 1.06 -26.48
N THR A 702 -5.01 0.61 -26.12
CA THR A 702 -6.11 0.44 -27.11
C THR A 702 -6.67 1.75 -27.66
N ASP A 703 -6.56 2.85 -26.92
CA ASP A 703 -6.88 4.21 -27.36
C ASP A 703 -5.77 4.85 -28.20
N GLY A 704 -4.65 4.14 -28.40
CA GLY A 704 -3.55 4.56 -29.28
C GLY A 704 -2.48 5.41 -28.59
N GLU A 705 -2.53 5.57 -27.26
CA GLU A 705 -1.44 6.17 -26.49
C GLU A 705 -0.19 5.29 -26.60
N GLU A 706 0.94 5.92 -26.91
CA GLU A 706 2.26 5.30 -26.84
C GLU A 706 2.91 5.68 -25.50
N VAL A 707 3.14 4.67 -24.66
CA VAL A 707 3.76 4.80 -23.33
C VAL A 707 5.20 4.28 -23.39
N PRO A 708 6.20 5.16 -23.56
CA PRO A 708 7.60 4.76 -23.63
C PRO A 708 8.12 4.30 -22.26
N TYR A 709 9.03 3.32 -22.24
CA TYR A 709 9.59 2.75 -21.01
C TYR A 709 11.11 2.53 -21.08
N GLU A 710 11.82 2.63 -19.95
CA GLU A 710 13.22 2.16 -19.86
C GLU A 710 13.27 0.66 -19.49
N GLN A 711 12.51 0.28 -18.45
CA GLN A 711 12.28 -1.10 -18.01
C GLN A 711 10.78 -1.41 -18.02
N LEU A 712 10.42 -2.64 -18.35
CA LEU A 712 9.03 -3.11 -18.34
C LEU A 712 8.88 -4.27 -17.36
N VAL A 713 7.93 -4.17 -16.44
CA VAL A 713 7.50 -5.30 -15.60
C VAL A 713 6.16 -5.78 -16.13
N SER A 714 6.07 -7.05 -16.51
CA SER A 714 4.83 -7.68 -16.92
C SER A 714 4.33 -8.63 -15.84
N THR A 715 3.04 -8.54 -15.52
CA THR A 715 2.33 -9.57 -14.76
C THR A 715 1.22 -10.24 -15.57
N MET A 716 1.11 -9.92 -16.87
CA MET A 716 0.12 -10.54 -17.75
C MET A 716 0.49 -11.99 -18.10
N PRO A 717 -0.47 -12.81 -18.57
CA PRO A 717 -0.16 -14.16 -19.02
C PRO A 717 0.91 -14.18 -20.10
N LEU A 718 1.93 -15.04 -19.93
CA LEU A 718 3.12 -15.07 -20.77
C LEU A 718 2.81 -15.25 -22.27
N PRO A 719 1.88 -16.14 -22.70
CA PRO A 719 1.46 -16.22 -24.09
C PRO A 719 0.77 -14.96 -24.62
N VAL A 720 0.06 -14.23 -23.76
CA VAL A 720 -0.59 -12.96 -24.13
C VAL A 720 0.46 -11.89 -24.38
N LEU A 721 1.46 -11.78 -23.50
CA LEU A 721 2.58 -10.84 -23.66
C LEU A 721 3.30 -11.05 -24.99
N ILE A 722 3.61 -12.30 -25.32
CA ILE A 722 4.29 -12.65 -26.57
C ILE A 722 3.42 -12.32 -27.79
N ARG A 723 2.11 -12.56 -27.74
CA ARG A 723 1.20 -12.13 -28.82
C ARG A 723 1.13 -10.61 -28.98
N CYS A 724 1.16 -9.85 -27.88
CA CYS A 724 1.17 -8.38 -27.91
C CYS A 724 2.44 -7.81 -28.58
N MET A 725 3.51 -8.60 -28.70
CA MET A 725 4.76 -8.18 -29.37
C MET A 725 4.80 -8.51 -30.86
N GLY A 726 3.86 -9.33 -31.36
CA GLY A 726 3.67 -9.59 -32.78
C GLY A 726 4.93 -10.06 -33.51
N ASP A 727 5.27 -9.37 -34.60
CA ASP A 727 6.35 -9.77 -35.52
C ASP A 727 7.75 -9.52 -34.98
N GLU A 728 7.92 -8.77 -33.89
CA GLU A 728 9.22 -8.57 -33.25
C GLU A 728 9.74 -9.84 -32.55
N VAL A 729 8.85 -10.81 -32.31
CA VAL A 729 9.17 -12.07 -31.63
C VAL A 729 9.70 -13.12 -32.63
N PRO A 730 10.87 -13.74 -32.38
CA PRO A 730 11.36 -14.86 -33.18
C PRO A 730 10.43 -16.08 -33.13
N ASP A 731 10.38 -16.86 -34.22
CA ASP A 731 9.50 -18.03 -34.34
C ASP A 731 9.72 -19.10 -33.26
N GLU A 732 10.96 -19.24 -32.76
CA GLU A 732 11.25 -20.14 -31.64
C GLU A 732 10.54 -19.71 -30.36
N VAL A 733 10.54 -18.40 -30.05
CA VAL A 733 9.89 -17.84 -28.86
C VAL A 733 8.38 -17.87 -29.02
N LYS A 734 7.84 -17.63 -30.24
CA LYS A 734 6.41 -17.79 -30.56
C LYS A 734 5.96 -19.23 -30.30
N ARG A 735 6.66 -20.23 -30.85
CA ARG A 735 6.36 -21.65 -30.64
C ARG A 735 6.47 -22.07 -29.18
N ALA A 736 7.48 -21.57 -28.45
CA ALA A 736 7.62 -21.82 -27.02
C ALA A 736 6.40 -21.29 -26.25
N ALA A 737 5.92 -20.08 -26.58
CA ALA A 737 4.75 -19.47 -25.94
C ALA A 737 3.44 -20.19 -26.28
N GLU A 738 3.29 -20.68 -27.51
CA GLU A 738 2.15 -21.51 -27.94
C GLU A 738 2.12 -22.87 -27.24
N GLY A 739 3.28 -23.43 -26.89
CA GLY A 739 3.41 -24.69 -26.16
C GLY A 739 3.09 -24.60 -24.67
N LEU A 740 2.80 -23.41 -24.12
CA LEU A 740 2.47 -23.23 -22.71
C LEU A 740 1.00 -23.61 -22.43
N ARG A 741 0.80 -24.68 -21.67
CA ARG A 741 -0.54 -25.20 -21.30
C ARG A 741 -1.11 -24.54 -20.05
N PHE A 742 -2.43 -24.36 -20.03
CA PHE A 742 -3.20 -23.83 -18.91
C PHE A 742 -4.59 -24.45 -18.86
N THR A 743 -5.25 -24.29 -17.71
CA THR A 743 -6.65 -24.67 -17.49
C THR A 743 -7.44 -23.44 -17.03
N SER A 744 -8.64 -23.31 -17.56
CA SER A 744 -9.55 -22.20 -17.25
C SER A 744 -10.51 -22.59 -16.13
N VAL A 745 -11.06 -21.60 -15.43
CA VAL A 745 -12.06 -21.80 -14.38
C VAL A 745 -13.26 -20.91 -14.63
N ARG A 746 -14.45 -21.50 -14.54
CA ARG A 746 -15.71 -20.80 -14.43
C ARG A 746 -16.20 -20.91 -12.99
N CYS A 747 -16.44 -19.77 -12.35
CA CYS A 747 -17.04 -19.69 -11.03
C CYS A 747 -18.51 -19.32 -11.17
N VAL A 748 -19.38 -20.07 -10.51
CA VAL A 748 -20.81 -19.77 -10.36
C VAL A 748 -21.05 -19.41 -8.90
N ASN A 749 -21.39 -18.15 -8.65
CA ASN A 749 -21.70 -17.64 -7.33
C ASN A 749 -23.20 -17.78 -7.08
N ILE A 750 -23.58 -18.28 -5.90
CA ILE A 750 -24.97 -18.55 -5.53
C ILE A 750 -25.22 -17.99 -4.13
N GLY A 751 -26.14 -17.05 -4.01
CA GLY A 751 -26.67 -16.56 -2.74
C GLY A 751 -27.98 -17.28 -2.43
N VAL A 752 -28.00 -18.05 -1.35
CA VAL A 752 -29.17 -18.85 -0.92
C VAL A 752 -29.90 -18.11 0.19
N GLY A 753 -31.23 -18.12 0.19
CA GLY A 753 -32.07 -17.51 1.22
C GLY A 753 -32.24 -18.36 2.47
N ARG A 754 -31.12 -18.83 3.02
CA ARG A 754 -31.04 -19.52 4.30
C ARG A 754 -29.69 -19.26 4.94
N GLU A 755 -29.69 -18.87 6.21
CA GLU A 755 -28.47 -18.66 6.97
C GLU A 755 -27.82 -19.98 7.38
N LYS A 756 -26.50 -19.94 7.64
CA LYS A 756 -25.72 -21.04 8.25
C LYS A 756 -25.89 -22.39 7.53
N LEU A 757 -25.70 -22.40 6.21
CA LEU A 757 -25.82 -23.62 5.41
C LEU A 757 -24.90 -24.74 5.92
N THR A 758 -23.68 -24.39 6.33
CA THR A 758 -22.64 -25.33 6.75
C THR A 758 -21.57 -24.57 7.54
N GLU A 759 -20.81 -25.26 8.40
CA GLU A 759 -19.65 -24.71 9.13
C GLU A 759 -18.32 -24.87 8.35
N LYS A 760 -18.38 -25.38 7.11
CA LYS A 760 -17.21 -25.68 6.28
C LYS A 760 -16.73 -24.42 5.55
N HIS A 761 -15.44 -24.32 5.26
CA HIS A 761 -14.86 -23.23 4.47
C HIS A 761 -14.75 -23.58 2.99
N TRP A 762 -14.38 -24.81 2.65
CA TRP A 762 -14.45 -25.32 1.29
C TRP A 762 -14.58 -26.83 1.26
N ILE A 763 -15.14 -27.32 0.15
CA ILE A 763 -15.50 -28.72 -0.04
C ILE A 763 -15.01 -29.18 -1.42
N TYR A 764 -14.27 -30.28 -1.47
CA TYR A 764 -13.83 -30.92 -2.70
C TYR A 764 -14.81 -32.01 -3.15
N TYR A 765 -15.06 -32.08 -4.46
CA TYR A 765 -16.00 -33.00 -5.07
C TYR A 765 -15.31 -33.82 -6.18
N PRO A 766 -14.73 -34.99 -5.86
CA PRO A 766 -14.08 -35.87 -6.82
C PRO A 766 -15.05 -36.57 -7.80
N GLU A 767 -16.33 -36.70 -7.44
CA GLU A 767 -17.33 -37.48 -8.20
C GLU A 767 -18.09 -36.64 -9.25
N ASP A 768 -19.24 -37.13 -9.72
CA ASP A 768 -20.00 -36.66 -10.89
C ASP A 768 -20.78 -35.35 -10.71
N THR A 769 -20.17 -34.35 -10.07
CA THR A 769 -20.62 -32.95 -10.14
C THR A 769 -19.86 -32.20 -11.24
N VAL A 770 -20.41 -31.09 -11.74
CA VAL A 770 -19.78 -30.16 -12.66
C VAL A 770 -18.67 -29.39 -11.97
N PHE A 771 -18.91 -28.94 -10.74
CA PHE A 771 -17.91 -28.24 -9.93
C PHE A 771 -16.94 -29.22 -9.27
N HIS A 772 -15.65 -28.89 -9.26
CA HIS A 772 -14.63 -29.68 -8.56
C HIS A 772 -14.49 -29.24 -7.10
N ARG A 773 -14.85 -27.99 -6.81
CA ARG A 773 -14.77 -27.37 -5.48
C ARG A 773 -15.94 -26.43 -5.27
N VAL A 774 -16.44 -26.38 -4.04
CA VAL A 774 -17.30 -25.30 -3.57
C VAL A 774 -16.55 -24.55 -2.48
N PHE A 775 -16.35 -23.24 -2.69
CA PHE A 775 -15.89 -22.33 -1.65
C PHE A 775 -17.10 -21.76 -0.93
N VAL A 776 -17.11 -21.87 0.39
CA VAL A 776 -18.23 -21.45 1.23
C VAL A 776 -17.97 -20.01 1.67
N GLN A 777 -18.13 -19.10 0.70
CA GLN A 777 -17.78 -17.68 0.85
C GLN A 777 -18.42 -17.03 2.08
N GLY A 778 -19.65 -17.43 2.41
CA GLY A 778 -20.37 -16.93 3.58
C GLY A 778 -19.68 -17.18 4.93
N ASN A 779 -18.76 -18.14 5.00
CA ASN A 779 -17.95 -18.40 6.20
C ASN A 779 -16.56 -17.74 6.15
N ALA A 780 -16.16 -17.12 5.04
CA ALA A 780 -14.90 -16.39 4.98
C ALA A 780 -14.94 -15.12 5.86
N SER A 781 -16.12 -14.48 5.93
CA SER A 781 -16.40 -13.39 6.86
C SER A 781 -17.90 -13.30 7.17
N PRO A 782 -18.29 -12.93 8.40
CA PRO A 782 -19.69 -12.66 8.74
C PRO A 782 -20.32 -11.52 7.91
N HIS A 783 -19.51 -10.68 7.26
CA HIS A 783 -19.98 -9.58 6.40
C HIS A 783 -20.09 -9.94 4.92
N CYS A 784 -19.81 -11.19 4.53
CA CYS A 784 -20.02 -11.64 3.15
C CYS A 784 -21.50 -11.93 2.85
N ASN A 785 -22.35 -12.07 3.86
CA ASN A 785 -23.76 -12.43 3.70
C ASN A 785 -24.70 -11.26 4.08
N PRO A 786 -25.81 -11.06 3.36
CA PRO A 786 -26.91 -10.25 3.83
C PRO A 786 -27.72 -11.01 4.91
N PRO A 787 -28.50 -10.30 5.75
CA PRO A 787 -29.41 -10.94 6.70
C PRO A 787 -30.36 -11.93 6.01
N GLY A 788 -30.52 -13.13 6.57
CA GLY A 788 -31.36 -14.19 5.99
C GLY A 788 -30.73 -14.96 4.83
N GLY A 789 -29.52 -14.58 4.38
CA GLY A 789 -28.84 -15.18 3.23
C GLY A 789 -27.53 -15.87 3.56
N PHE A 790 -27.06 -16.72 2.66
CA PHE A 790 -25.73 -17.32 2.74
C PHE A 790 -25.13 -17.62 1.36
N GLY A 791 -23.89 -17.15 1.12
CA GLY A 791 -23.21 -17.22 -0.19
C GLY A 791 -22.25 -18.40 -0.34
N ILE A 792 -22.26 -19.03 -1.51
CA ILE A 792 -21.29 -20.05 -1.94
C ILE A 792 -20.79 -19.78 -3.37
N THR A 793 -19.62 -20.33 -3.71
CA THR A 793 -19.03 -20.25 -5.05
C THR A 793 -18.68 -21.66 -5.54
N CYS A 794 -19.32 -22.10 -6.62
CA CYS A 794 -19.02 -23.35 -7.31
C CYS A 794 -17.92 -23.12 -8.35
N GLU A 795 -16.79 -23.80 -8.23
CA GLU A 795 -15.66 -23.67 -9.16
C GLU A 795 -15.62 -24.83 -10.15
N ILE A 796 -15.55 -24.51 -11.44
CA ILE A 796 -15.64 -25.48 -12.54
C ILE A 796 -14.46 -25.25 -13.49
N THR A 797 -13.56 -26.20 -13.55
CA THR A 797 -12.45 -26.15 -14.50
C THR A 797 -12.88 -26.66 -15.87
N TYR A 798 -12.41 -25.98 -16.91
CA TYR A 798 -12.66 -26.34 -18.29
C TYR A 798 -11.42 -26.11 -19.16
N GLY A 799 -11.39 -26.81 -20.30
CA GLY A 799 -10.34 -26.72 -21.29
C GLY A 799 -10.68 -27.54 -22.54
N PRO A 800 -9.78 -27.64 -23.53
CA PRO A 800 -10.05 -28.34 -24.78
C PRO A 800 -10.47 -29.81 -24.61
N LEU A 801 -9.92 -30.50 -23.61
CA LEU A 801 -10.23 -31.90 -23.31
C LEU A 801 -11.43 -32.09 -22.39
N LYS A 802 -11.89 -31.02 -21.73
CA LYS A 802 -13.02 -31.01 -20.81
C LYS A 802 -13.77 -29.68 -20.99
N PRO A 803 -14.56 -29.54 -22.07
CA PRO A 803 -15.32 -28.31 -22.31
C PRO A 803 -16.39 -28.12 -21.22
N LEU A 804 -16.84 -26.87 -21.03
CA LEU A 804 -18.01 -26.61 -20.21
C LEU A 804 -19.22 -27.33 -20.80
N PRO A 805 -20.06 -27.99 -19.99
CA PRO A 805 -21.20 -28.72 -20.50
C PRO A 805 -22.34 -27.80 -20.98
N CYS A 806 -22.39 -26.58 -20.45
CA CYS A 806 -23.34 -25.52 -20.76
C CYS A 806 -22.77 -24.19 -20.23
N ASP A 807 -23.40 -23.06 -20.58
CA ASP A 807 -23.00 -21.71 -20.16
C ASP A 807 -24.24 -20.87 -19.79
N GLY A 808 -24.06 -19.68 -19.23
CA GLY A 808 -25.14 -18.77 -18.84
C GLY A 808 -26.05 -19.37 -17.78
N ASP A 809 -27.33 -19.03 -17.82
CA ASP A 809 -28.32 -19.48 -16.84
C ASP A 809 -28.44 -21.00 -16.75
N ALA A 810 -28.17 -21.73 -17.84
CA ALA A 810 -28.17 -23.19 -17.83
C ALA A 810 -27.07 -23.77 -16.94
N LEU A 811 -25.88 -23.14 -16.91
CA LEU A 811 -24.81 -23.55 -16.01
C LEU A 811 -25.12 -23.18 -14.56
N VAL A 812 -25.72 -22.02 -14.32
CA VAL A 812 -26.20 -21.60 -12.99
C VAL A 812 -27.20 -22.63 -12.46
N GLN A 813 -28.22 -22.95 -13.24
CA GLN A 813 -29.25 -23.92 -12.85
C GLN A 813 -28.63 -25.30 -12.58
N ARG A 814 -27.70 -25.75 -13.42
CA ARG A 814 -27.00 -27.01 -13.20
C ARG A 814 -26.22 -27.02 -11.87
N CYS A 815 -25.54 -25.92 -11.52
CA CYS A 815 -24.86 -25.82 -10.24
C CYS A 815 -25.83 -25.84 -9.06
N VAL A 816 -26.98 -25.18 -9.18
CA VAL A 816 -28.05 -25.22 -8.17
C VAL A 816 -28.56 -26.66 -7.99
N ASP A 817 -28.94 -27.33 -9.07
CA ASP A 817 -29.47 -28.70 -9.06
C ASP A 817 -28.48 -29.68 -8.45
N GLU A 818 -27.19 -29.55 -8.79
CA GLU A 818 -26.15 -30.41 -8.25
C GLU A 818 -25.80 -30.07 -6.79
N CYS A 819 -25.88 -28.80 -6.36
CA CYS A 819 -25.77 -28.43 -4.94
C CYS A 819 -26.90 -29.05 -4.11
N VAL A 820 -28.13 -29.07 -4.64
CA VAL A 820 -29.26 -29.76 -4.01
C VAL A 820 -29.03 -31.27 -3.97
N LYS A 821 -28.56 -31.86 -5.08
CA LYS A 821 -28.25 -33.30 -5.18
C LYS A 821 -27.22 -33.75 -4.14
N VAL A 822 -26.20 -32.93 -3.87
CA VAL A 822 -25.17 -33.25 -2.85
C VAL A 822 -25.58 -32.81 -1.44
N GLY A 823 -26.79 -32.30 -1.25
CA GLY A 823 -27.34 -31.93 0.06
C GLY A 823 -26.71 -30.67 0.66
N LEU A 824 -26.16 -29.77 -0.17
CA LEU A 824 -25.58 -28.51 0.33
C LEU A 824 -26.68 -27.51 0.74
N PHE A 825 -27.79 -27.49 0.01
CA PHE A 825 -29.03 -26.79 0.37
C PHE A 825 -30.25 -27.48 -0.24
N ASP A 826 -31.46 -27.12 0.19
CA ASP A 826 -32.69 -27.80 -0.22
C ASP A 826 -33.31 -27.14 -1.46
N ALA A 827 -34.05 -27.91 -2.26
CA ALA A 827 -34.76 -27.37 -3.43
C ALA A 827 -35.80 -26.29 -3.09
N ALA A 828 -36.22 -26.21 -1.83
CA ALA A 828 -37.14 -25.20 -1.32
C ALA A 828 -36.43 -23.90 -0.90
N ASP A 829 -35.10 -23.92 -0.72
CA ASP A 829 -34.33 -22.72 -0.39
C ASP A 829 -34.30 -21.79 -1.62
N PRO A 830 -34.75 -20.53 -1.50
CA PRO A 830 -34.77 -19.62 -2.65
C PRO A 830 -33.36 -19.17 -3.03
N VAL A 831 -33.07 -19.08 -4.32
CA VAL A 831 -31.84 -18.45 -4.83
C VAL A 831 -32.08 -16.94 -4.90
N LEU A 832 -31.38 -16.18 -4.07
CA LEU A 832 -31.51 -14.72 -3.94
C LEU A 832 -30.54 -13.95 -4.84
N ALA A 833 -29.41 -14.56 -5.21
CA ALA A 833 -28.42 -13.99 -6.10
C ALA A 833 -27.74 -15.11 -6.89
N ALA A 834 -27.44 -14.85 -8.16
CA ALA A 834 -26.60 -15.76 -8.94
C ALA A 834 -25.87 -15.00 -10.04
N ASN A 835 -24.58 -15.24 -10.17
CA ASN A 835 -23.76 -14.65 -11.21
C ASN A 835 -22.57 -15.56 -11.56
N GLN A 836 -21.81 -15.17 -12.58
CA GLN A 836 -20.68 -15.95 -13.07
C GLN A 836 -19.43 -15.09 -13.24
N VAL A 837 -18.29 -15.72 -12.98
CA VAL A 837 -16.97 -15.16 -13.24
C VAL A 837 -16.17 -16.14 -14.08
N ASP A 838 -15.64 -15.66 -15.21
CA ASP A 838 -14.80 -16.45 -16.10
C ASP A 838 -13.32 -16.10 -15.90
N MET A 839 -12.48 -17.12 -15.72
CA MET A 839 -11.04 -17.01 -15.54
C MET A 839 -10.31 -17.85 -16.60
N PRO A 840 -10.05 -17.28 -17.80
CA PRO A 840 -9.46 -18.04 -18.91
C PRO A 840 -8.07 -18.59 -18.58
N TYR A 841 -7.23 -17.82 -17.89
CA TYR A 841 -5.93 -18.27 -17.38
C TYR A 841 -6.06 -18.44 -15.87
N ALA A 842 -6.51 -19.63 -15.41
CA ALA A 842 -6.66 -19.91 -13.99
C ALA A 842 -5.48 -20.73 -13.46
N TYR A 843 -5.25 -21.92 -13.99
CA TYR A 843 -4.18 -22.84 -13.56
C TYR A 843 -3.11 -22.99 -14.63
N VAL A 844 -1.84 -22.85 -14.23
CA VAL A 844 -0.70 -23.20 -15.05
C VAL A 844 -0.50 -24.71 -15.01
N VAL A 845 -0.46 -25.36 -16.17
CA VAL A 845 -0.20 -26.80 -16.25
C VAL A 845 1.30 -27.05 -16.32
N TYR A 846 1.81 -27.86 -15.39
CA TYR A 846 3.20 -28.26 -15.33
C TYR A 846 3.39 -29.52 -16.18
N ASP A 847 3.54 -29.34 -17.50
CA ASP A 847 3.91 -30.42 -18.41
C ASP A 847 5.44 -30.50 -18.60
N HIS A 848 5.91 -31.57 -19.25
CA HIS A 848 7.34 -31.79 -19.46
C HIS A 848 8.01 -30.75 -20.39
N ALA A 849 7.24 -30.04 -21.23
CA ALA A 849 7.78 -29.05 -22.16
C ALA A 849 7.93 -27.66 -21.51
N ARG A 850 7.13 -27.37 -20.48
CA ARG A 850 7.07 -26.07 -19.80
C ARG A 850 8.44 -25.52 -19.41
N PRO A 851 9.35 -26.23 -18.71
CA PRO A 851 10.60 -25.63 -18.23
C PRO A 851 11.46 -25.07 -19.37
N GLY A 852 11.55 -25.83 -20.48
CA GLY A 852 12.26 -25.39 -21.70
C GLY A 852 11.60 -24.18 -22.33
N ASN A 853 10.28 -24.23 -22.52
CA ASN A 853 9.51 -23.13 -23.11
C ASN A 853 9.63 -21.82 -22.31
N VAL A 854 9.48 -21.89 -20.99
CA VAL A 854 9.61 -20.72 -20.09
C VAL A 854 11.03 -20.16 -20.13
N ALA A 855 12.06 -21.01 -20.12
CA ALA A 855 13.45 -20.57 -20.20
C ALA A 855 13.75 -19.82 -21.50
N THR A 856 13.34 -20.37 -22.66
CA THR A 856 13.50 -19.73 -23.98
C THR A 856 12.87 -18.35 -24.02
N ILE A 857 11.63 -18.21 -23.53
CA ILE A 857 10.92 -16.92 -23.52
C ILE A 857 11.58 -15.93 -22.55
N ARG A 858 11.89 -16.37 -21.32
CA ARG A 858 12.47 -15.52 -20.27
C ARG A 858 13.82 -14.95 -20.70
N GLN A 859 14.69 -15.78 -21.31
CA GLN A 859 15.99 -15.33 -21.81
C GLN A 859 15.84 -14.24 -22.87
N TRP A 860 14.91 -14.41 -23.81
CA TRP A 860 14.68 -13.45 -24.88
C TRP A 860 14.15 -12.11 -24.37
N LEU A 861 13.23 -12.13 -23.40
CA LEU A 861 12.65 -10.92 -22.79
C LEU A 861 13.65 -10.17 -21.89
N ALA A 862 14.42 -10.90 -21.06
CA ALA A 862 15.38 -10.29 -20.14
C ALA A 862 16.45 -9.47 -20.88
N ALA A 863 16.90 -9.94 -22.05
CA ALA A 863 17.84 -9.21 -22.91
C ALA A 863 17.31 -7.85 -23.41
N ARG A 864 16.00 -7.61 -23.30
CA ARG A 864 15.31 -6.39 -23.75
C ARG A 864 14.82 -5.50 -22.61
N GLY A 865 15.22 -5.79 -21.37
CA GLY A 865 14.78 -5.04 -20.19
C GLY A 865 13.31 -5.27 -19.83
N ILE A 866 12.79 -6.46 -20.15
CA ILE A 866 11.43 -6.88 -19.83
C ILE A 866 11.50 -7.97 -18.75
N HIS A 867 10.88 -7.70 -17.62
CA HIS A 867 10.89 -8.51 -16.41
C HIS A 867 9.56 -9.21 -16.23
N LEU A 868 9.61 -10.53 -16.04
CA LEU A 868 8.44 -11.36 -15.77
C LEU A 868 8.24 -11.46 -14.26
N ALA A 869 7.01 -11.23 -13.78
CA ALA A 869 6.68 -11.42 -12.37
C ALA A 869 5.27 -11.98 -12.18
N GLY A 870 5.11 -12.89 -11.23
CA GLY A 870 3.80 -13.37 -10.79
C GLY A 870 3.30 -14.59 -11.57
N ARG A 871 2.19 -15.16 -11.09
CA ARG A 871 1.62 -16.46 -11.50
C ARG A 871 1.66 -16.70 -13.01
N TYR A 872 1.07 -15.78 -13.78
CA TYR A 872 0.88 -15.99 -15.21
C TYR A 872 2.01 -15.44 -16.07
N SER A 873 2.82 -14.51 -15.58
CA SER A 873 3.94 -13.97 -16.36
C SER A 873 5.18 -14.83 -16.21
N GLU A 874 5.43 -15.38 -15.02
CA GLU A 874 6.50 -16.37 -14.80
C GLU A 874 6.09 -17.79 -15.17
N TRP A 875 4.79 -17.97 -15.45
CA TRP A 875 4.17 -19.26 -15.74
C TRP A 875 4.40 -20.26 -14.61
N GLU A 876 4.19 -19.83 -13.37
CA GLU A 876 4.35 -20.61 -12.15
C GLU A 876 3.01 -20.65 -11.39
N TYR A 877 2.80 -21.65 -10.57
CA TYR A 877 1.62 -21.73 -9.71
C TYR A 877 1.87 -20.99 -8.41
N TYR A 878 1.19 -19.85 -8.21
CA TYR A 878 1.32 -18.97 -7.04
C TYR A 878 0.02 -18.81 -6.25
N ASN A 879 0.17 -18.60 -4.95
CA ASN A 879 -0.85 -18.04 -4.05
C ASN A 879 -0.64 -16.52 -3.94
N SER A 880 -1.54 -15.81 -3.24
CA SER A 880 -1.48 -14.35 -3.13
C SER A 880 -0.23 -13.84 -2.39
N ASP A 881 0.26 -14.58 -1.39
CA ASP A 881 1.48 -14.26 -0.65
C ASP A 881 2.73 -14.36 -1.55
N HIS A 882 2.87 -15.45 -2.30
CA HIS A 882 3.90 -15.60 -3.32
C HIS A 882 3.81 -14.50 -4.39
N ALA A 883 2.59 -14.10 -4.75
CA ALA A 883 2.38 -13.01 -5.69
C ALA A 883 2.88 -11.65 -5.15
N PHE A 884 2.68 -11.36 -3.86
CA PHE A 884 3.24 -10.17 -3.21
C PHE A 884 4.77 -10.21 -3.17
N LEU A 885 5.35 -11.35 -2.80
CA LEU A 885 6.80 -11.54 -2.76
C LEU A 885 7.44 -11.41 -4.15
N ALA A 886 6.79 -11.94 -5.19
CA ALA A 886 7.23 -11.78 -6.57
C ALA A 886 7.25 -10.32 -7.00
N GLY A 887 6.24 -9.53 -6.60
CA GLY A 887 6.19 -8.09 -6.85
C GLY A 887 7.35 -7.33 -6.21
N LYS A 888 7.66 -7.65 -4.94
CA LYS A 888 8.82 -7.09 -4.23
C LYS A 888 10.13 -7.47 -4.94
N LYS A 889 10.30 -8.76 -5.23
CA LYS A 889 11.52 -9.31 -5.84
C LYS A 889 11.82 -8.67 -7.20
N VAL A 890 10.80 -8.48 -8.04
CA VAL A 890 11.00 -7.83 -9.34
C VAL A 890 11.32 -6.35 -9.19
N ALA A 891 10.71 -5.65 -8.23
CA ALA A 891 11.04 -4.26 -7.94
C ALA A 891 12.51 -4.10 -7.52
N ASP A 892 13.00 -4.98 -6.65
CA ASP A 892 14.40 -5.01 -6.22
C ASP A 892 15.35 -5.27 -7.40
N ALA A 893 15.01 -6.23 -8.27
CA ALA A 893 15.79 -6.55 -9.47
C ALA A 893 15.83 -5.38 -10.48
N VAL A 894 14.70 -4.70 -10.71
CA VAL A 894 14.62 -3.54 -11.60
C VAL A 894 15.43 -2.36 -11.05
N ARG A 895 15.34 -2.08 -9.74
CA ARG A 895 16.16 -1.05 -9.09
C ARG A 895 17.66 -1.33 -9.25
N ALA A 896 18.08 -2.59 -9.07
CA ALA A 896 19.46 -3.00 -9.29
C ALA A 896 19.89 -2.80 -10.75
N ALA A 897 19.03 -3.15 -11.71
CA ALA A 897 19.30 -2.96 -13.14
C ALA A 897 19.43 -1.48 -13.54
N LEU A 898 18.62 -0.59 -12.93
CA LEU A 898 18.70 0.86 -13.13
C LEU A 898 19.97 1.45 -12.48
N ALA A 899 20.36 0.98 -11.30
CA ALA A 899 21.56 1.44 -10.58
C ALA A 899 22.86 1.02 -11.28
N GLY A 900 22.94 -0.22 -11.79
CA GLY A 900 24.14 -0.75 -12.46
C GLY A 900 24.52 -0.03 -13.75
N ARG A 901 23.59 0.73 -14.37
CA ARG A 901 23.87 1.56 -15.56
C ARG A 901 24.51 2.91 -15.22
N GLY A 902 24.32 3.42 -13.99
CA GLY A 902 24.91 4.68 -13.53
C GLY A 902 26.43 4.60 -13.29
N ALA A 903 26.95 3.40 -13.01
CA ALA A 903 28.38 3.19 -12.70
C ALA A 903 29.30 3.14 -13.94
N VAL A 904 28.75 3.00 -15.15
CA VAL A 904 29.55 2.88 -16.40
C VAL A 904 29.72 4.23 -17.12
N ALA A 905 29.02 5.27 -16.69
CA ALA A 905 29.06 6.60 -17.32
C ALA A 905 30.12 7.56 -16.72
N THR A 906 31.04 7.07 -15.87
CA THR A 906 32.12 7.88 -15.30
C THR A 906 33.47 7.18 -15.44
N ILE A 907 33.98 7.08 -16.68
CA ILE A 907 35.42 6.96 -16.99
C ILE A 907 35.70 7.83 -18.22
#